data_AF-A0A927X324-F1
#
_entry.id   AF-A0A927X324-F1
#
_cell.length_a   1.000
_cell.length_b   1.000
_cell.length_c   1.000
_cell.angle_alpha   90.00
_cell.angle_beta   90.00
_cell.angle_gamma   90.00
#
_symmetry.space_group_name_H-M   'P 1'
#
loop_
_entity.id
_entity.type
_entity.pdbx_description
1 polymer ?
#
loop_
_entity_poly.entity_id
_entity_poly.type
_entity_poly.pdbx_seq_one_letter_code
_entity_poly.pdbx_strand_id
1 'polypeptide(L)'
;MKKIFILLLVILGAFCITSCSFIQNNTIKLNTPIIKKVENNKVYWESVANASSYILNVDDIYEKNVTDYSFDLSIFLNENKTGFVKVKAVGNGTTYSDSDWSNPYEYEFIKSDSSSSSNTQLNTPIISNFIDNIVTWNEVENSIGYVVKINGVEKYIYKNYYEASFSEDCDFSIQIKALADSSNTNYVDSNWSSLQILEYVKLNNNDNNMYKDYLNYKLGFGINVITAEYFDSKAITSSTLLDIKQLSSLFELEPSEISQTTFKTIQEDTIEEFTSEFASKYASCNSASIGINENLIPFSVTLQNKIAFSTDFKISKSTRQYYNFTYQNIIDKRMSILNFDTTEIKNNNLLSSYAINELNKIVQETNEDVKEELILTFFDNFGSHIIKDALYGGKIEILYYLLTNDTSFDFNNTVEYNTSLTAAGSYEGLKGQLSSSDSISNKLQIGKKDSNTTSIYEARFIGGGGVAVSSNNISQFYSNCDEWVKNYNSTEDKNTMIGLNDNGLVPIWELLPDEYADLAKLMKEIFTKKLESVNNEFLDKFKYEVDLTKEFSGGRGTSNDPYLIENEYQLELINNYLNQDVYFKLIKDIKIENNWTPIGSHSWEKGENPQNCFTGNFDGNNKTITYSITIEQGSSELKVKLKNYSYGLFGAVKNAKIYDLTVNATIKTIDYNQSQIWDIDNNHSPHNNFAGSISGWASNTEVKNCNVNSKIHLLYEGNWSEGWTRVGGIFGYLENGKVYNVNISGDLKAMGFKPRCGGVVGTKYNCVIENDNTKLVNVIAQEGAGWLFGNAKYGSQYGDEGKA
;
A
#
# COMPACT_ATOMS: atom_id res chain seq x y z
N MET A 1 -44.14 -50.92 8.04
CA MET A 1 -44.48 -51.83 6.92
C MET A 1 -44.67 -50.98 5.65
N LYS A 2 -43.59 -50.52 5.02
CA LYS A 2 -42.95 -51.14 3.85
C LYS A 2 -43.97 -51.59 2.78
N LYS A 3 -44.59 -50.62 2.08
CA LYS A 3 -45.14 -50.76 0.71
C LYS A 3 -45.73 -49.48 0.09
N ILE A 4 -45.72 -48.34 0.80
CA ILE A 4 -46.20 -47.04 0.26
C ILE A 4 -45.05 -46.05 -0.05
N PHE A 5 -43.79 -46.40 0.21
CA PHE A 5 -42.62 -45.55 -0.06
C PHE A 5 -41.87 -45.86 -1.38
N ILE A 6 -42.42 -46.73 -2.24
CA ILE A 6 -41.78 -47.17 -3.51
C ILE A 6 -42.61 -46.76 -4.76
N LEU A 7 -43.73 -46.07 -4.60
CA LEU A 7 -44.56 -45.61 -5.74
C LEU A 7 -44.52 -44.09 -5.99
N LEU A 8 -43.72 -43.33 -5.23
CA LEU A 8 -43.53 -41.88 -5.41
C LEU A 8 -42.11 -41.50 -5.85
N LEU A 9 -41.28 -42.50 -6.20
CA LEU A 9 -39.89 -42.33 -6.67
C LEU A 9 -39.66 -42.93 -8.08
N VAL A 10 -40.72 -43.31 -8.80
CA VAL A 10 -40.63 -43.93 -10.15
C VAL A 10 -41.50 -43.21 -11.20
N ILE A 11 -42.17 -42.09 -10.87
CA ILE A 11 -43.00 -41.30 -11.81
C ILE A 11 -42.44 -39.87 -12.07
N LEU A 12 -41.23 -39.56 -11.58
CA LEU A 12 -40.41 -38.43 -12.05
C LEU A 12 -39.06 -38.86 -12.65
N GLY A 13 -38.97 -40.13 -13.06
CA GLY A 13 -37.82 -40.72 -13.76
C GLY A 13 -38.19 -41.21 -15.17
N ALA A 14 -39.15 -40.55 -15.81
CA ALA A 14 -39.65 -40.90 -17.14
C ALA A 14 -39.94 -39.64 -17.98
N PHE A 15 -38.93 -38.78 -18.12
CA PHE A 15 -38.70 -38.00 -19.34
C PHE A 15 -37.19 -37.90 -19.52
N CYS A 16 -36.74 -38.06 -20.76
CA CYS A 16 -35.34 -38.04 -21.22
C CYS A 16 -34.58 -39.38 -21.19
N ILE A 17 -35.12 -40.39 -21.87
CA ILE A 17 -34.27 -41.22 -22.75
C ILE A 17 -34.97 -41.34 -24.10
N THR A 18 -34.66 -40.42 -25.02
CA THR A 18 -34.60 -40.71 -26.46
C THR A 18 -33.54 -39.82 -27.10
N SER A 19 -32.66 -40.48 -27.86
CA SER A 19 -31.65 -39.97 -28.80
C SER A 19 -30.51 -39.12 -28.25
N CYS A 20 -29.33 -39.74 -28.16
CA CYS A 20 -28.17 -39.17 -28.83
C CYS A 20 -28.58 -38.76 -30.25
N SER A 21 -28.75 -37.48 -30.50
CA SER A 21 -28.40 -36.89 -31.77
C SER A 21 -27.09 -36.16 -31.54
N PHE A 22 -26.05 -36.50 -32.28
CA PHE A 22 -25.00 -35.55 -32.62
C PHE A 22 -25.72 -34.26 -33.03
N ILE A 23 -25.72 -33.24 -32.17
CA ILE A 23 -26.03 -31.89 -32.65
C ILE A 23 -24.75 -31.46 -33.32
N GLN A 24 -24.67 -31.75 -34.61
CA GLN A 24 -23.85 -30.97 -35.52
C GLN A 24 -24.35 -29.53 -35.30
N ASN A 25 -23.55 -28.69 -34.63
CA ASN A 25 -23.82 -27.26 -34.53
C ASN A 25 -23.85 -26.72 -35.95
N ASN A 26 -25.02 -26.74 -36.59
CA ASN A 26 -25.23 -26.13 -37.88
C ASN A 26 -25.35 -24.62 -37.65
N THR A 27 -24.20 -23.99 -37.45
CA THR A 27 -24.05 -22.54 -37.52
C THR A 27 -24.53 -22.06 -38.90
N ILE A 28 -25.16 -20.89 -38.94
CA ILE A 28 -25.53 -20.27 -40.21
C ILE A 28 -24.25 -19.65 -40.80
N LYS A 29 -23.80 -20.18 -41.94
CA LYS A 29 -22.63 -19.63 -42.64
C LYS A 29 -22.92 -18.21 -43.10
N LEU A 30 -22.06 -17.26 -42.74
CA LEU A 30 -22.19 -15.87 -43.16
C LEU A 30 -22.01 -15.70 -44.67
N ASN A 31 -22.65 -14.68 -45.23
CA ASN A 31 -22.48 -14.33 -46.64
C ASN A 31 -21.04 -13.88 -46.90
N THR A 32 -20.47 -14.29 -48.04
CA THR A 32 -19.14 -13.86 -48.46
C THR A 32 -19.13 -12.36 -48.76
N PRO A 33 -18.27 -11.55 -48.11
CA PRO A 33 -18.16 -10.14 -48.40
C PRO A 33 -17.68 -9.89 -49.83
N ILE A 34 -18.19 -8.81 -50.45
CA ILE A 34 -17.84 -8.42 -51.82
C ILE A 34 -16.94 -7.19 -51.77
N ILE A 35 -15.70 -7.31 -52.26
CA ILE A 35 -14.78 -6.17 -52.40
C ILE A 35 -15.32 -5.25 -53.50
N LYS A 36 -15.57 -3.99 -53.13
CA LYS A 36 -16.20 -2.98 -54.00
C LYS A 36 -15.18 -2.28 -54.90
N LYS A 37 -14.08 -1.84 -54.31
CA LYS A 37 -13.03 -1.06 -54.99
C LYS A 37 -11.77 -0.99 -54.15
N VAL A 38 -10.66 -0.67 -54.81
CA VAL A 38 -9.43 -0.18 -54.19
C VAL A 38 -9.18 1.23 -54.72
N GLU A 39 -9.06 2.21 -53.83
CA GLU A 39 -8.76 3.60 -54.19
C GLU A 39 -7.85 4.22 -53.13
N ASN A 40 -6.86 5.01 -53.56
CA ASN A 40 -5.88 5.65 -52.68
C ASN A 40 -5.23 4.67 -51.68
N ASN A 41 -4.77 3.52 -52.17
CA ASN A 41 -4.20 2.42 -51.38
C ASN A 41 -5.13 1.83 -50.30
N LYS A 42 -6.43 2.15 -50.31
CA LYS A 42 -7.42 1.56 -49.40
C LYS A 42 -8.36 0.61 -50.13
N VAL A 43 -8.58 -0.56 -49.53
CA VAL A 43 -9.53 -1.58 -49.98
C VAL A 43 -10.87 -1.38 -49.26
N TYR A 44 -11.98 -1.49 -49.98
CA TYR A 44 -13.34 -1.35 -49.43
C TYR A 44 -14.19 -2.56 -49.80
N TRP A 45 -15.01 -3.09 -48.86
CA TRP A 45 -15.94 -4.19 -49.12
C TRP A 45 -17.33 -3.95 -48.53
N GLU A 46 -18.32 -4.72 -48.99
CA GLU A 46 -19.67 -4.70 -48.43
C GLU A 46 -19.73 -5.24 -47.01
N SER A 47 -20.53 -4.61 -46.17
CA SER A 47 -20.83 -5.13 -44.85
C SER A 47 -21.69 -6.40 -44.94
N VAL A 48 -21.31 -7.40 -44.15
CA VAL A 48 -22.02 -8.66 -43.97
C VAL A 48 -22.77 -8.61 -42.64
N ALA A 49 -24.10 -8.74 -42.70
CA ALA A 49 -24.95 -8.71 -41.51
C ALA A 49 -24.60 -9.87 -40.55
N ASN A 50 -24.52 -9.56 -39.25
CA ASN A 50 -24.16 -10.49 -38.17
C ASN A 50 -22.69 -10.97 -38.16
N ALA A 51 -21.82 -10.41 -39.01
CA ALA A 51 -20.39 -10.59 -38.88
C ALA A 51 -19.86 -9.87 -37.64
N SER A 52 -19.05 -10.55 -36.83
CA SER A 52 -18.39 -9.95 -35.66
C SER A 52 -17.14 -9.15 -36.05
N SER A 53 -16.51 -9.50 -37.16
CA SER A 53 -15.33 -8.83 -37.74
C SER A 53 -15.06 -9.35 -39.16
N TYR A 54 -13.96 -8.93 -39.77
CA TYR A 54 -13.45 -9.42 -41.05
C TYR A 54 -12.00 -9.82 -40.93
N ILE A 55 -11.59 -10.83 -41.70
CA ILE A 55 -10.17 -11.12 -41.94
C ILE A 55 -9.84 -10.67 -43.35
N LEU A 56 -8.89 -9.75 -43.47
CA LEU A 56 -8.30 -9.33 -44.74
C LEU A 56 -7.04 -10.15 -44.99
N ASN A 57 -6.88 -10.67 -46.20
CA ASN A 57 -5.68 -11.37 -46.65
C ASN A 57 -5.12 -10.64 -47.88
N VAL A 58 -3.86 -10.20 -47.82
CA VAL A 58 -3.16 -9.49 -48.91
C VAL A 58 -2.06 -10.39 -49.45
N ASP A 59 -2.14 -10.71 -50.74
CA ASP A 59 -1.22 -11.56 -51.50
C ASP A 59 -1.00 -12.98 -50.95
N ASP A 60 -1.91 -13.50 -50.11
CA ASP A 60 -1.72 -14.74 -49.33
C ASP A 60 -0.49 -14.71 -48.40
N ILE A 61 0.03 -13.52 -48.11
CA ILE A 61 1.23 -13.30 -47.27
C ILE A 61 0.85 -12.62 -45.95
N TYR A 62 -0.07 -11.65 -46.00
CA TYR A 62 -0.45 -10.85 -44.84
C TYR A 62 -1.91 -11.10 -44.47
N GLU A 63 -2.20 -11.34 -43.19
CA GLU A 63 -3.58 -11.44 -42.68
C GLU A 63 -3.83 -10.47 -41.52
N LYS A 64 -5.01 -9.85 -41.51
CA LYS A 64 -5.39 -8.91 -40.44
C LYS A 64 -6.88 -8.97 -40.13
N ASN A 65 -7.16 -9.10 -38.85
CA ASN A 65 -8.50 -8.90 -38.30
C ASN A 65 -8.81 -7.41 -38.22
N VAL A 66 -9.98 -7.04 -38.76
CA VAL A 66 -10.47 -5.67 -38.80
C VAL A 66 -11.97 -5.65 -38.50
N THR A 67 -12.45 -4.60 -37.85
CA THR A 67 -13.88 -4.42 -37.53
C THR A 67 -14.57 -3.45 -38.50
N ASP A 68 -13.78 -2.66 -39.24
CA ASP A 68 -14.27 -1.74 -40.27
C ASP A 68 -14.40 -2.42 -41.63
N TYR A 69 -15.15 -1.80 -42.55
CA TYR A 69 -15.41 -2.29 -43.91
C TYR A 69 -14.42 -1.72 -44.96
N SER A 70 -13.27 -1.24 -44.48
CA SER A 70 -12.19 -0.76 -45.32
C SER A 70 -10.84 -0.93 -44.64
N PHE A 71 -9.76 -0.97 -45.40
CA PHE A 71 -8.41 -1.15 -44.87
C PHE A 71 -7.34 -0.48 -45.73
N ASP A 72 -6.31 0.08 -45.09
CA ASP A 72 -5.19 0.76 -45.75
C ASP A 72 -4.02 -0.18 -46.03
N LEU A 73 -3.71 -0.40 -47.30
CA LEU A 73 -2.63 -1.28 -47.74
C LEU A 73 -1.24 -0.74 -47.42
N SER A 74 -1.09 0.56 -47.12
CA SER A 74 0.20 1.13 -46.69
C SER A 74 0.71 0.56 -45.37
N ILE A 75 -0.18 -0.11 -44.61
CA ILE A 75 0.17 -0.88 -43.43
C ILE A 75 1.05 -2.10 -43.78
N PHE A 76 0.86 -2.69 -44.97
CA PHE A 76 1.62 -3.87 -45.41
C PHE A 76 2.65 -3.59 -46.50
N LEU A 77 2.45 -2.53 -47.28
CA LEU A 77 3.20 -2.26 -48.51
C LEU A 77 3.88 -0.91 -48.43
N ASN A 78 5.14 -0.87 -48.84
CA ASN A 78 5.98 0.33 -48.77
C ASN A 78 6.80 0.58 -50.07
N GLU A 79 6.46 -0.12 -51.14
CA GLU A 79 7.01 0.04 -52.48
C GLU A 79 5.91 -0.18 -53.52
N ASN A 80 6.09 0.37 -54.73
CA ASN A 80 5.10 0.20 -55.79
C ASN A 80 4.96 -1.29 -56.12
N LYS A 81 3.76 -1.83 -55.93
CA LYS A 81 3.51 -3.27 -56.08
C LYS A 81 2.09 -3.51 -56.56
N THR A 82 1.93 -4.48 -57.46
CA THR A 82 0.63 -5.05 -57.78
C THR A 82 0.44 -6.38 -57.07
N GLY A 83 -0.79 -6.68 -56.69
CA GLY A 83 -1.13 -7.86 -55.91
C GLY A 83 -2.62 -8.13 -55.91
N PHE A 84 -3.08 -9.00 -55.02
CA PHE A 84 -4.50 -9.24 -54.78
C PHE A 84 -4.85 -9.20 -53.31
N VAL A 85 -6.11 -8.92 -53.03
CA VAL A 85 -6.66 -8.93 -51.67
C VAL A 85 -7.92 -9.79 -51.63
N LYS A 86 -8.09 -10.53 -50.55
CA LYS A 86 -9.30 -11.31 -50.23
C LYS A 86 -9.81 -10.89 -48.86
N VAL A 87 -11.11 -11.01 -48.65
CA VAL A 87 -11.74 -10.76 -47.35
C VAL A 87 -12.75 -11.84 -47.01
N LYS A 88 -12.81 -12.27 -45.75
CA LYS A 88 -13.93 -13.10 -45.24
C LYS A 88 -14.56 -12.45 -44.01
N ALA A 89 -15.84 -12.68 -43.82
CA ALA A 89 -16.56 -12.28 -42.61
C ALA A 89 -16.37 -13.35 -41.53
N VAL A 90 -16.12 -12.92 -40.30
CA VAL A 90 -15.94 -13.79 -39.13
C VAL A 90 -17.26 -13.92 -38.40
N GLY A 91 -17.64 -15.17 -38.12
CA GLY A 91 -18.84 -15.51 -37.36
C GLY A 91 -18.56 -15.54 -35.86
N ASN A 92 -19.61 -15.46 -35.04
CA ASN A 92 -19.50 -15.52 -33.59
C ASN A 92 -19.24 -16.94 -33.02
N GLY A 93 -19.01 -17.93 -33.89
CA GLY A 93 -18.66 -19.31 -33.54
C GLY A 93 -19.78 -20.13 -32.89
N THR A 94 -20.90 -19.50 -32.53
CA THR A 94 -22.01 -20.10 -31.77
C THR A 94 -23.29 -20.18 -32.60
N THR A 95 -23.69 -19.06 -33.21
CA THR A 95 -24.87 -18.97 -34.10
C THR A 95 -24.47 -18.88 -35.56
N TYR A 96 -23.38 -18.17 -35.85
CA TYR A 96 -22.88 -17.89 -37.19
C TYR A 96 -21.44 -18.38 -37.34
N SER A 97 -21.13 -19.05 -38.44
CA SER A 97 -19.77 -19.42 -38.82
C SER A 97 -19.23 -18.51 -39.91
N ASP A 98 -17.91 -18.44 -40.02
CA ASP A 98 -17.20 -17.65 -41.02
C ASP A 98 -17.75 -17.86 -42.44
N SER A 99 -17.70 -16.80 -43.24
CA SER A 99 -17.98 -16.88 -44.67
C SER A 99 -16.84 -17.58 -45.42
N ASP A 100 -17.07 -17.93 -46.68
CA ASP A 100 -15.95 -18.17 -47.59
C ASP A 100 -15.14 -16.88 -47.80
N TRP A 101 -13.92 -17.02 -48.27
CA TRP A 101 -13.15 -15.89 -48.79
C TRP A 101 -13.83 -15.29 -50.02
N SER A 102 -13.77 -13.97 -50.13
CA SER A 102 -14.12 -13.27 -51.37
C SER A 102 -13.24 -13.77 -52.51
N ASN A 103 -13.72 -13.60 -53.75
CA ASN A 103 -12.82 -13.69 -54.90
C ASN A 103 -11.65 -12.71 -54.71
N PRO A 104 -10.42 -13.11 -55.09
CA PRO A 104 -9.29 -12.19 -55.10
C PRO A 104 -9.62 -10.94 -55.90
N TYR A 105 -9.31 -9.78 -55.35
CA TYR A 105 -9.45 -8.49 -56.01
C TYR A 105 -8.05 -7.91 -56.24
N GLU A 106 -7.68 -7.67 -57.49
CA GLU A 106 -6.37 -7.12 -57.82
C GLU A 106 -6.24 -5.65 -57.40
N TYR A 107 -5.08 -5.28 -56.87
CA TYR A 107 -4.75 -3.91 -56.52
C TYR A 107 -3.42 -3.48 -57.15
N GLU A 108 -3.27 -2.18 -57.35
CA GLU A 108 -2.00 -1.52 -57.62
C GLU A 108 -1.73 -0.55 -56.47
N PHE A 109 -0.68 -0.82 -55.70
CA PHE A 109 -0.24 0.03 -54.61
C PHE A 109 0.83 0.99 -55.12
N ILE A 110 0.63 2.29 -54.86
CA ILE A 110 1.58 3.34 -55.22
C ILE A 110 2.10 3.95 -53.93
N LYS A 111 3.40 3.82 -53.67
CA LYS A 111 4.08 4.43 -52.54
C LYS A 111 3.97 5.95 -52.63
N SER A 112 3.50 6.60 -51.57
CA SER A 112 3.50 8.06 -51.47
C SER A 112 4.90 8.56 -51.08
N ASP A 113 5.54 9.34 -51.94
CA ASP A 113 6.82 9.99 -51.65
C ASP A 113 6.62 11.14 -50.65
N SER A 114 6.92 10.91 -49.37
CA SER A 114 7.09 11.96 -48.36
C SER A 114 8.54 12.01 -47.87
N SER A 115 9.03 13.24 -47.81
CA SER A 115 10.41 13.71 -47.74
C SER A 115 11.20 13.33 -46.47
N SER A 116 12.48 13.10 -46.71
CA SER A 116 13.64 13.00 -45.80
C SER A 116 13.57 13.81 -44.49
N SER A 117 13.55 13.08 -43.37
CA SER A 117 14.09 13.51 -42.07
C SER A 117 15.31 12.64 -41.72
N SER A 118 16.21 13.11 -40.86
CA SER A 118 17.31 12.29 -40.35
C SER A 118 16.75 11.30 -39.32
N ASN A 119 16.51 10.07 -39.74
CA ASN A 119 15.86 9.08 -38.88
C ASN A 119 16.87 8.47 -37.90
N THR A 120 16.40 8.20 -36.68
CA THR A 120 17.16 7.49 -35.63
C THR A 120 17.02 5.98 -35.86
N GLN A 121 18.13 5.27 -35.94
CA GLN A 121 18.12 3.82 -36.12
C GLN A 121 17.71 3.12 -34.82
N LEU A 122 16.72 2.21 -34.89
CA LEU A 122 16.32 1.41 -33.75
C LEU A 122 17.48 0.53 -33.24
N ASN A 123 17.47 0.23 -31.93
CA ASN A 123 18.45 -0.68 -31.34
C ASN A 123 18.39 -2.06 -32.00
N THR A 124 19.55 -2.66 -32.24
CA THR A 124 19.64 -3.99 -32.85
C THR A 124 19.19 -5.04 -31.85
N PRO A 125 18.21 -5.91 -32.18
CA PRO A 125 17.81 -7.02 -31.32
C PRO A 125 19.00 -7.91 -30.97
N ILE A 126 19.14 -8.21 -29.69
CA ILE A 126 20.12 -9.13 -29.15
C ILE A 126 19.37 -10.42 -28.86
N ILE A 127 19.75 -11.49 -29.55
CA ILE A 127 19.24 -12.84 -29.30
C ILE A 127 19.66 -13.20 -27.88
N SER A 128 18.67 -13.33 -27.01
CA SER A 128 18.87 -13.52 -25.57
C SER A 128 18.91 -14.99 -25.19
N ASN A 129 18.20 -15.87 -25.92
CA ASN A 129 18.15 -17.28 -25.59
C ASN A 129 17.69 -18.18 -26.75
N PHE A 130 18.01 -19.47 -26.67
CA PHE A 130 17.41 -20.54 -27.47
C PHE A 130 17.23 -21.80 -26.61
N ILE A 131 16.00 -22.06 -26.18
CA ILE A 131 15.62 -23.23 -25.37
C ILE A 131 14.37 -23.85 -26.00
N ASP A 132 14.33 -25.18 -26.11
CA ASP A 132 13.16 -25.94 -26.59
C ASP A 132 12.65 -25.56 -27.96
N ASN A 133 13.57 -25.27 -28.88
CA ASN A 133 13.28 -24.75 -30.20
C ASN A 133 12.68 -23.35 -30.20
N ILE A 134 12.59 -22.66 -29.05
CA ILE A 134 12.10 -21.28 -28.96
C ILE A 134 13.29 -20.33 -28.84
N VAL A 135 13.47 -19.46 -29.83
CA VAL A 135 14.48 -18.39 -29.82
C VAL A 135 13.85 -17.13 -29.27
N THR A 136 14.46 -16.47 -28.29
CA THR A 136 13.99 -15.18 -27.73
C THR A 136 15.01 -14.07 -27.93
N TRP A 137 14.55 -12.82 -27.93
CA TRP A 137 15.40 -11.63 -27.97
C TRP A 137 14.85 -10.52 -27.07
N ASN A 138 15.69 -9.53 -26.74
CA ASN A 138 15.23 -8.37 -25.98
C ASN A 138 14.20 -7.57 -26.80
N GLU A 139 13.21 -6.99 -26.11
CA GLU A 139 12.30 -6.05 -26.74
C GLU A 139 13.05 -4.78 -27.16
N VAL A 140 12.73 -4.27 -28.35
CA VAL A 140 13.28 -3.03 -28.89
C VAL A 140 12.21 -1.94 -28.81
N GLU A 141 12.49 -0.95 -27.97
CA GLU A 141 11.63 0.21 -27.77
C GLU A 141 11.33 0.92 -29.10
N ASN A 142 10.08 1.38 -29.27
CA ASN A 142 9.58 2.00 -30.51
C ASN A 142 9.54 1.07 -31.74
N SER A 143 9.79 -0.23 -31.59
CA SER A 143 9.55 -1.19 -32.67
C SER A 143 8.09 -1.62 -32.73
N ILE A 144 7.60 -1.87 -33.94
CA ILE A 144 6.25 -2.41 -34.19
C ILE A 144 6.27 -3.94 -34.37
N GLY A 145 7.44 -4.56 -34.24
CA GLY A 145 7.67 -5.98 -34.50
C GLY A 145 9.06 -6.24 -35.06
N TYR A 146 9.28 -7.46 -35.55
CA TYR A 146 10.59 -7.96 -35.95
C TYR A 146 10.51 -8.72 -37.28
N VAL A 147 11.62 -8.72 -38.01
CA VAL A 147 11.88 -9.69 -39.08
C VAL A 147 12.90 -10.68 -38.55
N VAL A 148 12.54 -11.96 -38.59
CA VAL A 148 13.41 -13.08 -38.23
C VAL A 148 13.79 -13.84 -39.50
N LYS A 149 15.07 -14.00 -39.73
CA LYS A 149 15.64 -14.72 -40.89
C LYS A 149 16.12 -16.09 -40.45
N ILE A 150 15.44 -17.15 -40.88
CA ILE A 150 15.75 -18.55 -40.57
C ILE A 150 16.28 -19.24 -41.82
N ASN A 151 17.52 -19.72 -41.79
CA ASN A 151 18.19 -20.33 -42.96
C ASN A 151 18.09 -19.46 -44.23
N GLY A 152 18.14 -18.13 -44.07
CA GLY A 152 17.99 -17.15 -45.16
C GLY A 152 16.54 -16.78 -45.52
N VAL A 153 15.53 -17.45 -44.95
CA VAL A 153 14.10 -17.17 -45.18
C VAL A 153 13.59 -16.19 -44.14
N GLU A 154 13.04 -15.05 -44.58
CA GLU A 154 12.52 -14.00 -43.70
C GLU A 154 11.07 -14.26 -43.26
N LYS A 155 10.77 -14.01 -41.99
CA LYS A 155 9.44 -14.11 -41.36
C LYS A 155 9.19 -12.88 -40.49
N TYR A 156 7.96 -12.38 -40.50
CA TYR A 156 7.54 -11.25 -39.68
C TYR A 156 6.90 -11.73 -38.37
N ILE A 157 7.31 -11.16 -37.24
CA ILE A 157 6.88 -11.59 -35.90
C ILE A 157 6.63 -10.37 -35.01
N TYR A 158 5.49 -10.31 -34.35
CA TYR A 158 5.10 -9.19 -33.47
C TYR A 158 5.49 -9.39 -32.00
N LYS A 159 5.94 -10.59 -31.65
CA LYS A 159 6.43 -10.98 -30.33
C LYS A 159 7.96 -11.05 -30.37
N ASN A 160 8.61 -10.96 -29.22
CA ASN A 160 10.07 -11.04 -29.10
C ASN A 160 10.60 -12.49 -28.98
N TYR A 161 9.89 -13.44 -29.59
CA TYR A 161 10.30 -14.84 -29.65
C TYR A 161 9.85 -15.54 -30.95
N TYR A 162 10.53 -16.61 -31.31
CA TYR A 162 10.25 -17.46 -32.48
C TYR A 162 10.33 -18.94 -32.09
N GLU A 163 9.26 -19.67 -32.34
CA GLU A 163 9.21 -21.13 -32.16
C GLU A 163 9.65 -21.82 -33.47
N ALA A 164 10.85 -22.38 -33.45
CA ALA A 164 11.38 -23.22 -34.52
C ALA A 164 10.63 -24.56 -34.57
N SER A 165 10.34 -25.01 -35.78
CA SER A 165 9.67 -26.27 -36.05
C SER A 165 10.21 -26.84 -37.35
N PHE A 166 11.04 -27.88 -37.23
CA PHE A 166 11.61 -28.61 -38.36
C PHE A 166 11.20 -30.08 -38.32
N SER A 167 11.28 -30.76 -39.46
CA SER A 167 10.80 -32.14 -39.61
C SER A 167 11.72 -33.19 -38.98
N GLU A 168 12.95 -32.82 -38.64
CA GLU A 168 14.03 -33.65 -38.10
C GLU A 168 15.02 -32.76 -37.34
N ASP A 169 15.89 -33.38 -36.54
CA ASP A 169 16.96 -32.68 -35.83
C ASP A 169 17.88 -31.99 -36.85
N CYS A 170 18.15 -30.70 -36.67
CA CYS A 170 18.97 -29.94 -37.61
C CYS A 170 19.53 -28.66 -36.99
N ASP A 171 20.70 -28.23 -37.46
CA ASP A 171 21.16 -26.88 -37.21
C ASP A 171 20.42 -25.88 -38.11
N PHE A 172 20.09 -24.71 -37.57
CA PHE A 172 19.57 -23.61 -38.36
C PHE A 172 20.23 -22.28 -37.98
N SER A 173 20.38 -21.41 -38.98
CA SER A 173 20.89 -20.06 -38.79
C SER A 173 19.75 -19.09 -38.51
N ILE A 174 19.93 -18.15 -37.57
CA ILE A 174 18.98 -17.08 -37.27
C ILE A 174 19.62 -15.69 -37.24
N GLN A 175 18.89 -14.69 -37.75
CA GLN A 175 19.15 -13.26 -37.55
C GLN A 175 17.84 -12.51 -37.31
N ILE A 176 17.89 -11.39 -36.60
CA ILE A 176 16.70 -10.63 -36.20
C ILE A 176 16.89 -9.14 -36.45
N LYS A 177 15.85 -8.46 -36.94
CA LYS A 177 15.82 -7.02 -37.18
C LYS A 177 14.55 -6.44 -36.59
N ALA A 178 14.63 -5.35 -35.83
CA ALA A 178 13.45 -4.62 -35.34
C ALA A 178 12.92 -3.69 -36.43
N LEU A 179 11.60 -3.60 -36.53
CA LEU A 179 10.88 -2.79 -37.52
C LEU A 179 10.42 -1.48 -36.89
N ALA A 180 10.73 -0.36 -37.54
CA ALA A 180 10.19 0.93 -37.15
C ALA A 180 8.77 1.14 -37.69
N ASP A 181 7.96 1.89 -36.96
CA ASP A 181 6.65 2.33 -37.44
C ASP A 181 6.83 3.23 -38.67
N SER A 182 6.36 2.77 -39.83
CA SER A 182 6.45 3.52 -41.08
C SER A 182 5.63 4.82 -41.08
N SER A 183 4.67 4.97 -40.15
CA SER A 183 3.92 6.21 -39.93
C SER A 183 4.68 7.23 -39.07
N ASN A 184 5.72 6.80 -38.34
CA ASN A 184 6.59 7.63 -37.53
C ASN A 184 7.95 7.83 -38.22
N THR A 185 8.08 8.91 -38.99
CA THR A 185 9.29 9.20 -39.77
C THR A 185 10.53 9.52 -38.92
N ASN A 186 10.44 9.49 -37.58
CA ASN A 186 11.59 9.73 -36.71
C ASN A 186 12.51 8.50 -36.58
N TYR A 187 12.03 7.31 -36.92
CA TYR A 187 12.78 6.05 -36.73
C TYR A 187 12.97 5.27 -38.03
N VAL A 188 14.04 4.48 -38.11
CA VAL A 188 14.27 3.46 -39.14
C VAL A 188 14.57 2.12 -38.48
N ASP A 189 14.28 1.03 -39.21
CA ASP A 189 14.61 -0.33 -38.81
C ASP A 189 16.02 -0.45 -38.24
N SER A 190 16.18 -1.37 -37.29
CA SER A 190 17.50 -1.67 -36.75
C SER A 190 18.43 -2.31 -37.79
N ASN A 191 19.71 -2.45 -37.47
CA ASN A 191 20.55 -3.40 -38.19
C ASN A 191 20.09 -4.84 -37.89
N TRP A 192 20.50 -5.79 -38.71
CA TRP A 192 20.36 -7.20 -38.38
C TRP A 192 21.25 -7.56 -37.19
N SER A 193 20.75 -8.42 -36.31
CA SER A 193 21.57 -9.08 -35.30
C SER A 193 22.70 -9.88 -35.95
N SER A 194 23.72 -10.22 -35.15
CA SER A 194 24.72 -11.20 -35.56
C SER A 194 24.05 -12.53 -35.94
N LEU A 195 24.62 -13.19 -36.95
CA LEU A 195 24.21 -14.53 -37.37
C LEU A 195 24.54 -15.52 -36.25
N GLN A 196 23.53 -16.26 -35.80
CA GLN A 196 23.67 -17.33 -34.83
C GLN A 196 23.30 -18.66 -35.48
N ILE A 197 23.98 -19.74 -35.09
CA ILE A 197 23.69 -21.11 -35.52
C ILE A 197 23.21 -21.87 -34.28
N LEU A 198 22.03 -22.45 -34.36
CA LEU A 198 21.30 -23.06 -33.25
C LEU A 198 20.85 -24.49 -33.63
N GLU A 199 20.86 -25.40 -32.67
CA GLU A 199 20.53 -26.82 -32.87
C GLU A 199 19.04 -27.09 -32.57
N TYR A 200 18.23 -27.34 -33.60
CA TYR A 200 16.86 -27.80 -33.42
C TYR A 200 16.81 -29.29 -33.06
N VAL A 201 16.06 -29.62 -32.01
CA VAL A 201 15.79 -31.01 -31.60
C VAL A 201 14.30 -31.30 -31.76
N LYS A 202 13.96 -32.25 -32.62
CA LYS A 202 12.58 -32.66 -32.88
C LYS A 202 11.98 -33.33 -31.64
N LEU A 203 10.88 -32.78 -31.16
CA LEU A 203 10.08 -33.39 -30.09
C LEU A 203 9.35 -34.63 -30.63
N ASN A 204 9.55 -35.78 -29.98
CA ASN A 204 8.85 -37.01 -30.32
C ASN A 204 7.47 -37.00 -29.65
N ASN A 205 6.41 -37.47 -30.33
CA ASN A 205 5.03 -37.53 -29.82
C ASN A 205 4.83 -38.38 -28.53
N ASN A 206 5.90 -38.95 -27.96
CA ASN A 206 5.93 -39.68 -26.69
C ASN A 206 6.62 -38.90 -25.54
N ASP A 207 7.04 -37.66 -25.74
CA ASP A 207 7.51 -36.81 -24.62
C ASP A 207 6.33 -36.58 -23.65
N ASN A 208 6.52 -37.03 -22.40
CA ASN A 208 5.53 -37.12 -21.32
C ASN A 208 4.67 -35.85 -21.18
N ASN A 209 3.35 -36.01 -20.98
CA ASN A 209 2.44 -34.91 -20.61
C ASN A 209 3.00 -34.01 -19.49
N MET A 210 3.76 -34.62 -18.56
CA MET A 210 4.45 -33.94 -17.46
C MET A 210 5.39 -32.82 -17.91
N TYR A 211 6.19 -33.02 -18.97
CA TYR A 211 7.08 -31.98 -19.46
C TYR A 211 6.31 -30.72 -19.89
N LYS A 212 5.20 -30.92 -20.61
CA LYS A 212 4.30 -29.84 -21.02
C LYS A 212 3.67 -29.15 -19.81
N ASP A 213 3.34 -29.89 -18.76
CA ASP A 213 2.79 -29.31 -17.54
C ASP A 213 3.82 -28.40 -16.84
N TYR A 214 5.09 -28.80 -16.72
CA TYR A 214 6.14 -27.91 -16.20
C TYR A 214 6.23 -26.59 -16.98
N LEU A 215 6.18 -26.65 -18.32
CA LEU A 215 6.23 -25.47 -19.19
C LEU A 215 4.98 -24.59 -19.08
N ASN A 216 3.79 -25.21 -18.96
CA ASN A 216 2.51 -24.52 -18.85
C ASN A 216 2.38 -23.80 -17.51
N TYR A 217 2.77 -24.45 -16.42
CA TYR A 217 2.69 -23.91 -15.08
C TYR A 217 3.95 -23.12 -14.68
N LYS A 218 5.01 -23.12 -15.50
CA LYS A 218 6.27 -22.41 -15.23
C LYS A 218 6.97 -22.89 -13.95
N LEU A 219 6.84 -24.17 -13.62
CA LEU A 219 7.59 -24.77 -12.51
C LEU A 219 9.04 -25.04 -12.93
N GLY A 220 9.99 -24.77 -12.04
CA GLY A 220 11.43 -24.79 -12.31
C GLY A 220 11.97 -23.53 -13.00
N PHE A 221 11.12 -22.58 -13.37
CA PHE A 221 11.51 -21.31 -13.97
C PHE A 221 11.94 -20.29 -12.90
N GLY A 222 12.72 -19.30 -13.31
CA GLY A 222 13.28 -18.29 -12.44
C GLY A 222 12.37 -17.11 -12.15
N ILE A 223 12.54 -16.48 -10.98
CA ILE A 223 12.10 -15.14 -10.66
C ILE A 223 13.25 -14.36 -10.00
N ASN A 224 13.53 -13.15 -10.48
CA ASN A 224 14.44 -12.24 -9.79
C ASN A 224 13.70 -11.43 -8.73
N VAL A 225 13.78 -11.85 -7.47
CA VAL A 225 13.04 -11.20 -6.37
C VAL A 225 13.62 -9.83 -6.00
N ILE A 226 14.78 -9.45 -6.55
CA ILE A 226 15.32 -8.09 -6.40
C ILE A 226 14.63 -7.13 -7.37
N THR A 227 14.51 -7.52 -8.65
CA THR A 227 14.10 -6.62 -9.74
C THR A 227 12.67 -6.85 -10.23
N ALA A 228 12.01 -7.92 -9.79
CA ALA A 228 10.65 -8.24 -10.19
C ALA A 228 9.70 -7.07 -9.90
N GLU A 229 9.06 -6.61 -10.97
CA GLU A 229 8.03 -5.57 -10.93
C GLU A 229 6.62 -6.12 -10.63
N TYR A 230 6.48 -7.44 -10.69
CA TYR A 230 5.23 -8.16 -10.59
C TYR A 230 5.35 -9.42 -9.72
N PHE A 231 4.22 -9.83 -9.15
CA PHE A 231 4.06 -11.10 -8.43
C PHE A 231 3.21 -12.11 -9.23
N ASP A 232 3.33 -12.06 -10.56
CA ASP A 232 2.55 -12.87 -11.48
C ASP A 232 3.47 -13.40 -12.60
N SER A 233 2.88 -14.07 -13.59
CA SER A 233 3.61 -14.68 -14.70
C SER A 233 4.53 -13.71 -15.46
N LYS A 234 4.37 -12.39 -15.34
CA LYS A 234 5.24 -11.39 -15.99
C LYS A 234 6.62 -11.28 -15.36
N ALA A 235 6.80 -11.73 -14.11
CA ALA A 235 8.09 -11.68 -13.42
C ALA A 235 8.96 -12.93 -13.65
N ILE A 236 8.46 -13.90 -14.43
CA ILE A 236 9.14 -15.16 -14.70
C ILE A 236 10.19 -14.94 -15.78
N THR A 237 11.41 -15.42 -15.54
CA THR A 237 12.51 -15.29 -16.48
C THR A 237 12.27 -16.13 -17.74
N SER A 238 12.75 -15.63 -18.88
CA SER A 238 12.67 -16.35 -20.16
C SER A 238 13.67 -17.50 -20.25
N SER A 239 14.77 -17.45 -19.49
CA SER A 239 15.76 -18.52 -19.42
C SER A 239 15.60 -19.32 -18.13
N THR A 240 15.89 -20.62 -18.19
CA THR A 240 15.82 -21.53 -17.05
C THR A 240 17.22 -21.90 -16.57
N LEU A 241 17.41 -21.84 -15.25
CA LEU A 241 18.63 -22.35 -14.61
C LEU A 241 18.77 -23.86 -14.84
N LEU A 242 17.65 -24.58 -14.71
CA LEU A 242 17.58 -26.04 -14.81
C LEU A 242 17.14 -26.49 -16.21
N ASP A 243 17.60 -27.66 -16.64
CA ASP A 243 17.05 -28.41 -17.76
C ASP A 243 15.67 -28.95 -17.36
N ILE A 244 14.61 -28.31 -17.85
CA ILE A 244 13.23 -28.63 -17.48
C ILE A 244 12.83 -30.04 -17.97
N LYS A 245 13.40 -30.53 -19.07
CA LYS A 245 13.11 -31.86 -19.59
C LYS A 245 13.65 -32.93 -18.65
N GLN A 246 14.90 -32.75 -18.20
CA GLN A 246 15.50 -33.63 -17.19
C GLN A 246 14.79 -33.50 -15.84
N LEU A 247 14.46 -32.28 -15.41
CA LEU A 247 13.76 -32.02 -14.15
C LEU A 247 12.39 -32.73 -14.13
N SER A 248 11.62 -32.59 -15.21
CA SER A 248 10.32 -33.24 -15.35
C SER A 248 10.40 -34.76 -15.48
N SER A 249 11.58 -35.33 -15.78
CA SER A 249 11.79 -36.78 -15.78
C SER A 249 12.13 -37.32 -14.40
N LEU A 250 12.58 -36.44 -13.49
CA LEU A 250 13.06 -36.78 -12.16
C LEU A 250 11.99 -36.55 -11.09
N PHE A 251 11.24 -35.45 -11.18
CA PHE A 251 10.24 -35.09 -10.19
C PHE A 251 8.83 -35.02 -10.77
N GLU A 252 7.88 -35.64 -10.08
CA GLU A 252 6.46 -35.57 -10.40
C GLU A 252 5.86 -34.23 -9.98
N LEU A 253 4.73 -33.86 -10.61
CA LEU A 253 3.92 -32.71 -10.20
C LEU A 253 2.74 -33.14 -9.34
N GLU A 254 2.44 -32.34 -8.32
CA GLU A 254 1.26 -32.51 -7.47
C GLU A 254 0.22 -31.42 -7.77
N PRO A 255 -0.80 -31.72 -8.61
CA PRO A 255 -1.93 -30.82 -8.81
C PRO A 255 -2.89 -30.91 -7.62
N SER A 256 -3.25 -29.76 -7.05
CA SER A 256 -4.33 -29.63 -6.07
C SER A 256 -5.43 -28.72 -6.63
N GLU A 257 -6.60 -29.28 -6.89
CA GLU A 257 -7.81 -28.49 -7.19
C GLU A 257 -8.38 -27.94 -5.88
N ILE A 258 -8.28 -26.63 -5.68
CA ILE A 258 -8.58 -26.00 -4.38
C ILE A 258 -9.93 -25.25 -4.44
N SER A 259 -10.27 -24.64 -5.57
CA SER A 259 -11.51 -23.85 -5.77
C SER A 259 -11.87 -23.00 -4.54
N GLN A 260 -10.94 -22.14 -4.11
CA GLN A 260 -11.07 -21.32 -2.90
C GLN A 260 -10.96 -19.82 -3.23
N THR A 261 -11.82 -19.03 -2.60
CA THR A 261 -11.71 -17.58 -2.61
C THR A 261 -11.15 -17.09 -1.28
N THR A 262 -10.09 -16.27 -1.32
CA THR A 262 -9.51 -15.65 -0.11
C THR A 262 -9.50 -14.14 -0.25
N PHE A 263 -9.82 -13.43 0.83
CA PHE A 263 -9.84 -11.97 0.90
C PHE A 263 -8.96 -11.49 2.05
N LYS A 264 -8.07 -10.54 1.79
CA LYS A 264 -7.13 -9.99 2.80
C LYS A 264 -6.94 -8.48 2.60
N THR A 265 -6.76 -7.79 3.71
CA THR A 265 -6.45 -6.35 3.77
C THR A 265 -5.27 -6.11 4.70
N ILE A 266 -4.37 -5.23 4.28
CA ILE A 266 -3.18 -4.76 5.01
C ILE A 266 -3.30 -3.24 5.06
N GLN A 267 -3.19 -2.66 6.26
CA GLN A 267 -3.44 -1.24 6.48
C GLN A 267 -2.50 -0.73 7.56
N GLU A 268 -1.75 0.33 7.29
CA GLU A 268 -0.82 0.87 8.28
C GLU A 268 -0.63 2.38 8.07
N ASP A 269 -0.20 3.06 9.14
CA ASP A 269 -0.08 4.53 9.19
C ASP A 269 1.35 5.01 8.86
N THR A 270 2.31 4.11 8.65
CA THR A 270 3.63 4.40 8.07
C THR A 270 4.00 3.43 6.96
N ILE A 271 4.94 3.84 6.11
CA ILE A 271 5.53 2.95 5.11
C ILE A 271 6.31 1.80 5.77
N GLU A 272 6.99 2.03 6.89
CA GLU A 272 7.77 1.00 7.58
C GLU A 272 6.86 -0.09 8.17
N GLU A 273 5.75 0.31 8.82
CA GLU A 273 4.73 -0.61 9.33
C GLU A 273 4.07 -1.36 8.17
N PHE A 274 3.67 -0.62 7.13
CA PHE A 274 3.00 -1.20 5.95
C PHE A 274 3.87 -2.25 5.25
N THR A 275 5.15 -1.96 5.07
CA THR A 275 6.08 -2.84 4.37
C THR A 275 6.40 -4.10 5.18
N SER A 276 6.57 -3.97 6.50
CA SER A 276 6.70 -5.11 7.42
C SER A 276 5.45 -6.00 7.41
N GLU A 277 4.27 -5.40 7.49
CA GLU A 277 3.01 -6.12 7.49
C GLU A 277 2.70 -6.76 6.13
N PHE A 278 3.02 -6.07 5.03
CA PHE A 278 2.99 -6.62 3.69
C PHE A 278 3.87 -7.87 3.58
N ALA A 279 5.12 -7.79 4.04
CA ALA A 279 6.06 -8.90 4.05
C ALA A 279 5.55 -10.12 4.85
N SER A 280 4.90 -9.88 5.99
CA SER A 280 4.41 -10.95 6.86
C SER A 280 3.12 -11.62 6.38
N LYS A 281 2.19 -10.86 5.79
CA LYS A 281 0.83 -11.32 5.46
C LYS A 281 0.67 -11.79 4.02
N TYR A 282 1.55 -11.35 3.13
CA TYR A 282 1.55 -11.72 1.72
C TYR A 282 2.59 -12.82 1.48
N ALA A 283 2.13 -13.96 0.96
CA ALA A 283 2.95 -15.16 0.80
C ALA A 283 4.18 -14.91 -0.08
N SER A 284 5.31 -15.53 0.25
CA SER A 284 6.62 -15.33 -0.40
C SER A 284 7.24 -13.92 -0.29
N CYS A 285 6.65 -13.02 0.51
CA CYS A 285 7.22 -11.70 0.82
C CYS A 285 8.06 -11.66 2.10
N ASN A 286 8.34 -12.80 2.74
CA ASN A 286 9.19 -12.87 3.92
C ASN A 286 10.57 -13.45 3.59
N SER A 287 11.59 -13.02 4.33
CA SER A 287 12.99 -13.42 4.13
C SER A 287 13.23 -14.91 4.28
N ALA A 288 12.51 -15.57 5.18
CA ALA A 288 12.58 -17.02 5.36
C ALA A 288 12.15 -17.79 4.09
N SER A 289 11.15 -17.27 3.36
CA SER A 289 10.64 -17.86 2.11
C SER A 289 11.61 -17.76 0.94
N ILE A 290 12.68 -16.96 1.06
CA ILE A 290 13.74 -16.78 0.06
C ILE A 290 15.12 -17.22 0.59
N GLY A 291 15.17 -17.96 1.70
CA GLY A 291 16.41 -18.57 2.20
C GLY A 291 17.44 -17.59 2.78
N ILE A 292 17.02 -16.40 3.22
CA ILE A 292 17.89 -15.43 3.92
C ILE A 292 17.39 -15.18 5.35
N ASN A 293 18.30 -14.81 6.26
CA ASN A 293 18.00 -14.68 7.70
C ASN A 293 17.80 -13.23 8.14
N GLU A 294 18.08 -12.29 7.24
CA GLU A 294 17.95 -10.85 7.42
C GLU A 294 16.47 -10.44 7.33
N ASN A 295 16.09 -9.37 8.04
CA ASN A 295 14.72 -8.84 7.96
C ASN A 295 14.56 -7.94 6.72
N LEU A 296 14.64 -8.55 5.53
CA LEU A 296 14.54 -7.88 4.24
C LEU A 296 13.29 -8.31 3.49
N ILE A 297 12.75 -7.38 2.70
CA ILE A 297 11.52 -7.52 1.93
C ILE A 297 11.89 -7.87 0.48
N PRO A 298 11.68 -9.11 0.02
CA PRO A 298 11.76 -9.42 -1.41
C PRO A 298 10.67 -8.68 -2.19
N PHE A 299 10.91 -8.48 -3.49
CA PHE A 299 10.02 -7.79 -4.42
C PHE A 299 9.68 -6.35 -4.01
N SER A 300 10.59 -5.68 -3.31
CA SER A 300 10.43 -4.27 -2.97
C SER A 300 10.30 -3.38 -4.21
N VAL A 301 10.86 -3.77 -5.36
CA VAL A 301 10.61 -3.11 -6.64
C VAL A 301 9.15 -3.22 -7.08
N THR A 302 8.49 -4.35 -6.87
CA THR A 302 7.05 -4.47 -7.15
C THR A 302 6.25 -3.48 -6.30
N LEU A 303 6.59 -3.37 -5.01
CA LEU A 303 5.92 -2.43 -4.11
C LEU A 303 6.23 -0.99 -4.48
N GLN A 304 7.49 -0.70 -4.80
CA GLN A 304 7.94 0.59 -5.29
C GLN A 304 7.18 0.97 -6.55
N ASN A 305 7.13 0.14 -7.59
CA ASN A 305 6.40 0.45 -8.82
C ASN A 305 4.93 0.71 -8.55
N LYS A 306 4.27 -0.06 -7.68
CA LYS A 306 2.87 0.18 -7.29
C LYS A 306 2.67 1.53 -6.58
N ILE A 307 3.63 1.96 -5.75
CA ILE A 307 3.52 3.21 -4.98
C ILE A 307 4.11 4.42 -5.76
N ALA A 308 5.02 4.21 -6.71
CA ALA A 308 5.92 5.22 -7.26
C ALA A 308 5.58 5.75 -8.67
N PHE A 309 4.39 5.49 -9.23
CA PHE A 309 4.03 6.02 -10.56
C PHE A 309 3.83 7.56 -10.64
N SER A 310 4.27 8.36 -9.65
CA SER A 310 4.41 9.82 -9.85
C SER A 310 5.42 10.54 -8.95
N THR A 311 6.63 9.99 -8.76
CA THR A 311 7.66 10.48 -7.80
C THR A 311 8.32 11.86 -8.06
N ASP A 312 7.70 12.76 -8.81
CA ASP A 312 8.13 14.18 -8.77
C ASP A 312 7.74 14.88 -7.46
N PHE A 313 7.00 14.21 -6.57
CA PHE A 313 6.44 14.84 -5.39
C PHE A 313 7.12 14.41 -4.08
N LYS A 314 8.09 15.20 -3.63
CA LYS A 314 8.65 15.13 -2.28
C LYS A 314 7.82 16.01 -1.34
N ILE A 315 6.96 15.44 -0.50
CA ILE A 315 6.33 16.21 0.58
C ILE A 315 7.35 16.37 1.71
N SER A 316 8.22 17.37 1.59
CA SER A 316 9.39 17.55 2.46
C SER A 316 9.08 18.32 3.76
N LYS A 317 7.86 18.25 4.30
CA LYS A 317 7.48 18.90 5.57
C LYS A 317 6.34 18.11 6.21
N SER A 318 6.52 17.56 7.40
CA SER A 318 5.46 17.06 8.32
C SER A 318 4.29 16.30 7.69
N THR A 319 4.53 15.08 7.20
CA THR A 319 3.54 14.23 6.53
C THR A 319 2.82 13.28 7.48
N ARG A 320 1.49 13.31 7.44
CA ARG A 320 0.62 12.22 7.91
C ARG A 320 0.50 11.21 6.75
N GLN A 321 0.63 9.93 7.05
CA GLN A 321 0.67 8.87 6.04
C GLN A 321 -0.42 7.84 6.33
N TYR A 322 -0.90 7.21 5.28
CA TYR A 322 -1.84 6.12 5.36
C TYR A 322 -1.68 5.22 4.15
N TYR A 323 -1.55 3.92 4.36
CA TYR A 323 -1.37 2.91 3.32
C TYR A 323 -2.40 1.79 3.49
N ASN A 324 -3.00 1.36 2.38
CA ASN A 324 -3.92 0.24 2.33
C ASN A 324 -3.63 -0.62 1.11
N PHE A 325 -3.48 -1.93 1.33
CA PHE A 325 -3.44 -2.92 0.28
C PHE A 325 -4.48 -4.00 0.56
N THR A 326 -5.44 -4.13 -0.36
CA THR A 326 -6.50 -5.13 -0.30
C THR A 326 -6.40 -6.03 -1.51
N TYR A 327 -6.52 -7.34 -1.31
CA TYR A 327 -6.53 -8.27 -2.41
C TYR A 327 -7.49 -9.43 -2.19
N GLN A 328 -7.98 -9.94 -3.32
CA GLN A 328 -8.77 -11.15 -3.38
C GLN A 328 -8.15 -12.12 -4.37
N ASN A 329 -7.95 -13.37 -3.93
CA ASN A 329 -7.57 -14.48 -4.80
C ASN A 329 -8.78 -15.36 -5.04
N ILE A 330 -8.95 -15.80 -6.28
CA ILE A 330 -9.78 -16.93 -6.69
C ILE A 330 -8.79 -18.01 -7.12
N ILE A 331 -8.53 -18.94 -6.22
CA ILE A 331 -7.54 -20.01 -6.39
C ILE A 331 -8.28 -21.20 -6.98
N ASP A 332 -8.10 -21.44 -8.27
CA ASP A 332 -8.63 -22.64 -8.92
C ASP A 332 -7.74 -23.83 -8.55
N LYS A 333 -6.42 -23.64 -8.70
CA LYS A 333 -5.43 -24.72 -8.64
C LYS A 333 -4.16 -24.28 -7.94
N ARG A 334 -3.52 -25.22 -7.25
CA ARG A 334 -2.11 -25.16 -6.84
C ARG A 334 -1.33 -26.22 -7.61
N MET A 335 -0.14 -25.87 -8.09
CA MET A 335 0.78 -26.81 -8.71
C MET A 335 2.12 -26.75 -7.99
N SER A 336 2.65 -27.92 -7.64
CA SER A 336 3.91 -28.02 -6.90
C SER A 336 4.77 -29.16 -7.47
N ILE A 337 6.09 -29.01 -7.40
CA ILE A 337 7.03 -30.11 -7.65
C ILE A 337 7.09 -31.00 -6.40
N LEU A 338 6.68 -32.26 -6.53
CA LEU A 338 6.60 -33.19 -5.43
C LEU A 338 8.00 -33.68 -5.03
N ASN A 339 8.25 -33.78 -3.72
CA ASN A 339 9.52 -34.27 -3.15
C ASN A 339 10.78 -33.57 -3.70
N PHE A 340 10.68 -32.28 -4.02
CA PHE A 340 11.79 -31.50 -4.53
C PHE A 340 13.02 -31.58 -3.60
N ASP A 341 14.13 -32.10 -4.09
CA ASP A 341 15.40 -32.27 -3.35
C ASP A 341 16.56 -31.62 -4.10
N THR A 342 17.18 -30.61 -3.47
CA THR A 342 18.34 -29.89 -4.02
C THR A 342 19.57 -30.78 -4.17
N THR A 343 19.70 -31.82 -3.35
CA THR A 343 20.80 -32.80 -3.41
C THR A 343 20.70 -33.65 -4.68
N GLU A 344 19.48 -34.09 -5.00
CA GLU A 344 19.22 -34.88 -6.20
C GLU A 344 19.43 -34.05 -7.47
N ILE A 345 19.12 -32.74 -7.40
CA ILE A 345 19.41 -31.79 -8.49
C ILE A 345 20.91 -31.70 -8.77
N LYS A 346 21.73 -31.55 -7.73
CA LYS A 346 23.19 -31.47 -7.86
C LYS A 346 23.78 -32.77 -8.39
N ASN A 347 23.37 -33.91 -7.83
CA ASN A 347 23.90 -35.23 -8.20
C ASN A 347 23.62 -35.62 -9.66
N ASN A 348 22.51 -35.12 -10.23
CA ASN A 348 22.14 -35.38 -11.62
C ASN A 348 22.60 -34.27 -12.59
N ASN A 349 23.33 -33.24 -12.13
CA ASN A 349 23.85 -32.14 -12.96
C ASN A 349 22.77 -31.46 -13.83
N LEU A 350 21.61 -31.17 -13.25
CA LEU A 350 20.44 -30.64 -13.95
C LEU A 350 20.56 -29.18 -14.43
N LEU A 351 21.74 -28.55 -14.36
CA LEU A 351 21.92 -27.20 -14.87
C LEU A 351 21.85 -27.19 -16.40
N SER A 352 21.21 -26.16 -16.97
CA SER A 352 21.19 -25.99 -18.42
C SER A 352 22.59 -25.64 -18.95
N SER A 353 22.91 -26.05 -20.18
CA SER A 353 24.20 -25.73 -20.81
C SER A 353 24.47 -24.22 -20.88
N TYR A 354 23.41 -23.41 -21.04
CA TYR A 354 23.50 -21.96 -21.03
C TYR A 354 23.88 -21.44 -19.63
N ALA A 355 23.23 -21.92 -18.57
CA ALA A 355 23.57 -21.55 -17.20
C ALA A 355 25.03 -21.93 -16.85
N ILE A 356 25.49 -23.12 -17.24
CA ILE A 356 26.87 -23.57 -17.03
C ILE A 356 27.87 -22.62 -17.71
N ASN A 357 27.58 -22.21 -18.95
CA ASN A 357 28.45 -21.28 -19.67
C ASN A 357 28.55 -19.92 -18.96
N GLU A 358 27.43 -19.36 -18.49
CA GLU A 358 27.45 -18.09 -17.76
C GLU A 358 28.13 -18.22 -16.39
N LEU A 359 27.93 -19.32 -15.66
CA LEU A 359 28.65 -19.60 -14.40
C LEU A 359 30.16 -19.67 -14.63
N ASN A 360 30.61 -20.33 -15.69
CA ASN A 360 32.04 -20.44 -16.01
C ASN A 360 32.67 -19.07 -16.34
N LYS A 361 31.93 -18.17 -17.00
CA LYS A 361 32.39 -16.78 -17.19
C LYS A 361 32.59 -16.07 -15.86
N ILE A 362 31.65 -16.20 -14.93
CA ILE A 362 31.74 -15.58 -13.60
C ILE A 362 32.93 -16.16 -12.81
N VAL A 363 33.13 -17.47 -12.86
CA VAL A 363 34.27 -18.13 -12.18
C VAL A 363 35.61 -17.61 -12.71
N GLN A 364 35.73 -17.41 -14.01
CA GLN A 364 36.96 -16.92 -14.66
C GLN A 364 37.23 -15.43 -14.44
N GLU A 365 36.22 -14.63 -14.07
CA GLU A 365 36.40 -13.21 -13.81
C GLU A 365 37.16 -12.95 -12.49
N THR A 366 38.16 -12.08 -12.57
CA THR A 366 39.08 -11.73 -11.48
C THR A 366 38.86 -10.32 -10.93
N ASN A 367 38.20 -9.43 -11.69
CA ASN A 367 37.79 -8.12 -11.24
C ASN A 367 36.50 -8.24 -10.42
N GLU A 368 36.55 -7.86 -9.13
CA GLU A 368 35.43 -7.99 -8.20
C GLU A 368 34.19 -7.21 -8.62
N ASP A 369 34.35 -5.99 -9.15
CA ASP A 369 33.22 -5.13 -9.57
C ASP A 369 32.50 -5.74 -10.79
N VAL A 370 33.27 -6.21 -11.77
CA VAL A 370 32.73 -6.87 -12.98
C VAL A 370 32.08 -8.20 -12.60
N LYS A 371 32.66 -8.92 -11.65
CA LYS A 371 32.09 -10.18 -11.14
C LYS A 371 30.76 -9.95 -10.44
N GLU A 372 30.61 -8.87 -9.66
CA GLU A 372 29.34 -8.48 -9.05
C GLU A 372 28.28 -8.18 -10.12
N GLU A 373 28.63 -7.42 -11.17
CA GLU A 373 27.73 -7.11 -12.29
C GLU A 373 27.29 -8.36 -13.08
N LEU A 374 28.22 -9.28 -13.33
CA LEU A 374 27.91 -10.55 -13.99
C LEU A 374 26.95 -11.42 -13.16
N ILE A 375 27.09 -11.42 -11.83
CA ILE A 375 26.19 -12.15 -10.92
C ILE A 375 24.78 -11.53 -10.94
N LEU A 376 24.67 -10.20 -10.91
CA LEU A 376 23.38 -9.53 -11.03
C LEU A 376 22.72 -9.80 -12.39
N THR A 377 23.50 -9.76 -13.46
CA THR A 377 23.03 -10.14 -14.81
C THR A 377 22.58 -11.60 -14.87
N PHE A 378 23.27 -12.50 -14.16
CA PHE A 378 22.87 -13.89 -14.02
C PHE A 378 21.50 -14.02 -13.34
N PHE A 379 21.25 -13.25 -12.27
CA PHE A 379 19.94 -13.21 -11.63
C PHE A 379 18.84 -12.66 -12.54
N ASP A 380 19.14 -11.66 -13.38
CA ASP A 380 18.16 -11.13 -14.34
C ASP A 380 17.82 -12.16 -15.43
N ASN A 381 18.79 -12.95 -15.87
CA ASN A 381 18.60 -13.96 -16.92
C ASN A 381 17.87 -15.22 -16.42
N PHE A 382 18.24 -15.73 -15.24
CA PHE A 382 17.80 -17.04 -14.73
C PHE A 382 16.93 -16.97 -13.48
N GLY A 383 16.73 -15.78 -12.92
CA GLY A 383 16.10 -15.56 -11.64
C GLY A 383 17.09 -15.73 -10.50
N SER A 384 16.86 -15.02 -9.40
CA SER A 384 17.53 -15.25 -8.11
C SER A 384 17.02 -16.53 -7.40
N HIS A 385 15.80 -16.96 -7.75
CA HIS A 385 15.09 -18.08 -7.18
C HIS A 385 14.35 -18.83 -8.29
N ILE A 386 14.12 -20.13 -8.15
CA ILE A 386 13.19 -20.88 -9.01
C ILE A 386 11.85 -21.10 -8.32
N ILE A 387 10.80 -21.25 -9.13
CA ILE A 387 9.45 -21.57 -8.68
C ILE A 387 9.30 -23.07 -8.54
N LYS A 388 8.98 -23.57 -7.34
CA LYS A 388 8.61 -24.98 -7.13
C LYS A 388 7.16 -25.18 -6.70
N ASP A 389 6.47 -24.15 -6.24
CA ASP A 389 5.09 -24.23 -5.75
C ASP A 389 4.36 -22.89 -5.94
N ALA A 390 3.27 -22.90 -6.71
CA ALA A 390 2.55 -21.71 -7.11
C ALA A 390 1.02 -21.91 -7.15
N LEU A 391 0.31 -20.79 -7.07
CA LEU A 391 -1.16 -20.69 -7.10
C LEU A 391 -1.61 -20.13 -8.44
N TYR A 392 -2.66 -20.73 -9.01
CA TYR A 392 -3.20 -20.38 -10.32
C TYR A 392 -4.70 -20.08 -10.23
N GLY A 393 -5.13 -19.06 -10.99
CA GLY A 393 -6.52 -18.65 -11.08
C GLY A 393 -6.67 -17.16 -11.37
N GLY A 394 -7.54 -16.49 -10.62
CA GLY A 394 -7.85 -15.07 -10.77
C GLY A 394 -7.51 -14.25 -9.53
N LYS A 395 -7.13 -12.98 -9.70
CA LYS A 395 -6.80 -12.11 -8.57
C LYS A 395 -7.13 -10.65 -8.83
N ILE A 396 -7.59 -9.98 -7.77
CA ILE A 396 -7.83 -8.54 -7.73
C ILE A 396 -6.95 -7.96 -6.64
N GLU A 397 -6.21 -6.91 -6.97
CA GLU A 397 -5.39 -6.14 -6.02
C GLU A 397 -5.85 -4.69 -6.05
N ILE A 398 -5.93 -4.05 -4.89
CA ILE A 398 -6.28 -2.64 -4.72
C ILE A 398 -5.25 -2.05 -3.77
N LEU A 399 -4.52 -1.06 -4.24
CA LEU A 399 -3.63 -0.21 -3.45
C LEU A 399 -4.27 1.17 -3.33
N TYR A 400 -4.34 1.67 -2.11
CA TYR A 400 -4.60 3.07 -1.83
C TYR A 400 -3.54 3.58 -0.88
N TYR A 401 -2.98 4.76 -1.16
CA TYR A 401 -2.18 5.45 -0.17
C TYR A 401 -2.46 6.95 -0.18
N LEU A 402 -2.24 7.57 0.96
CA LEU A 402 -2.42 8.99 1.20
C LEU A 402 -1.22 9.53 1.99
N LEU A 403 -0.62 10.58 1.46
CA LEU A 403 0.38 11.39 2.13
C LEU A 403 -0.17 12.81 2.22
N THR A 404 -0.32 13.35 3.43
CA THR A 404 -0.90 14.68 3.61
C THR A 404 -0.31 15.48 4.76
N ASN A 405 -0.08 16.76 4.52
CA ASN A 405 0.22 17.79 5.51
C ASN A 405 -1.03 18.56 5.91
N ASP A 406 -2.17 18.25 5.30
CA ASP A 406 -3.44 18.88 5.58
C ASP A 406 -3.94 18.39 6.95
N THR A 407 -3.75 19.23 7.96
CA THR A 407 -4.22 18.96 9.34
C THR A 407 -5.75 18.92 9.43
N SER A 408 -6.47 19.42 8.41
CA SER A 408 -7.92 19.33 8.33
C SER A 408 -8.43 17.98 7.80
N PHE A 409 -7.57 17.13 7.23
CA PHE A 409 -7.97 15.81 6.78
C PHE A 409 -8.36 14.91 7.97
N ASP A 410 -9.59 14.40 7.96
CA ASP A 410 -10.10 13.50 8.99
C ASP A 410 -9.70 12.05 8.69
N PHE A 411 -8.77 11.50 9.48
CA PHE A 411 -8.31 10.12 9.35
C PHE A 411 -9.37 9.09 9.77
N ASN A 412 -10.47 9.49 10.42
CA ASN A 412 -11.60 8.56 10.62
C ASN A 412 -12.20 8.08 9.30
N ASN A 413 -12.05 8.85 8.21
CA ASN A 413 -12.47 8.42 6.88
C ASN A 413 -11.68 7.20 6.38
N THR A 414 -10.38 7.08 6.70
CA THR A 414 -9.58 5.91 6.32
C THR A 414 -10.00 4.68 7.13
N VAL A 415 -10.36 4.87 8.41
CA VAL A 415 -10.93 3.81 9.27
C VAL A 415 -12.29 3.32 8.74
N GLU A 416 -13.18 4.23 8.32
CA GLU A 416 -14.49 3.89 7.73
C GLU A 416 -14.30 3.10 6.42
N TYR A 417 -13.39 3.56 5.57
CA TYR A 417 -13.04 2.88 4.32
C TYR A 417 -12.54 1.45 4.57
N ASN A 418 -11.63 1.29 5.53
CA ASN A 418 -11.07 -0.01 5.90
C ASN A 418 -12.09 -0.97 6.46
N THR A 419 -12.97 -0.47 7.32
CA THR A 419 -14.06 -1.26 7.89
C THR A 419 -14.95 -1.78 6.76
N SER A 420 -15.23 -0.93 5.76
CA SER A 420 -16.04 -1.28 4.59
C SER A 420 -15.35 -2.32 3.70
N LEU A 421 -14.05 -2.16 3.43
CA LEU A 421 -13.26 -3.14 2.67
C LEU A 421 -13.18 -4.49 3.41
N THR A 422 -12.90 -4.49 4.71
CA THR A 422 -12.84 -5.72 5.50
C THR A 422 -14.19 -6.43 5.53
N ALA A 423 -15.29 -5.68 5.60
CA ALA A 423 -16.65 -6.21 5.56
C ALA A 423 -17.07 -6.74 4.18
N ALA A 424 -16.39 -6.34 3.10
CA ALA A 424 -16.73 -6.76 1.75
C ALA A 424 -16.62 -8.29 1.56
N GLY A 425 -15.55 -8.90 2.10
CA GLY A 425 -15.31 -10.35 2.10
C GLY A 425 -15.29 -11.05 0.73
N SER A 426 -15.49 -10.32 -0.36
CA SER A 426 -15.64 -10.79 -1.75
C SER A 426 -15.62 -9.61 -2.72
N TYR A 427 -15.51 -9.89 -4.02
CA TYR A 427 -15.42 -8.86 -5.05
C TYR A 427 -16.79 -8.20 -5.28
N GLU A 428 -17.89 -8.95 -5.16
CA GLU A 428 -19.26 -8.39 -5.17
C GLU A 428 -19.47 -7.46 -3.97
N GLY A 429 -18.95 -7.85 -2.81
CA GLY A 429 -18.92 -6.99 -1.63
C GLY A 429 -18.09 -5.74 -1.86
N LEU A 430 -16.89 -5.86 -2.45
CA LEU A 430 -16.00 -4.73 -2.75
C LEU A 430 -16.70 -3.76 -3.69
N LYS A 431 -17.29 -4.28 -4.76
CA LYS A 431 -18.08 -3.52 -5.73
C LYS A 431 -19.23 -2.80 -5.03
N GLY A 432 -20.00 -3.48 -4.18
CA GLY A 432 -21.12 -2.87 -3.45
C GLY A 432 -20.69 -1.75 -2.49
N GLN A 433 -19.65 -2.00 -1.69
CA GLN A 433 -19.14 -1.04 -0.69
C GLN A 433 -18.56 0.19 -1.35
N LEU A 434 -17.75 0.01 -2.40
CA LEU A 434 -17.17 1.12 -3.11
C LEU A 434 -18.27 1.88 -3.91
N SER A 435 -19.18 1.18 -4.59
CA SER A 435 -20.10 1.78 -5.59
C SER A 435 -21.20 2.64 -4.98
N SER A 436 -21.44 2.45 -3.68
CA SER A 436 -22.45 3.20 -2.93
C SER A 436 -22.11 4.67 -2.66
N SER A 437 -20.95 5.22 -3.08
CA SER A 437 -20.74 6.66 -2.83
C SER A 437 -19.72 7.41 -3.69
N ASP A 438 -20.19 8.52 -4.28
CA ASP A 438 -19.35 9.71 -4.55
C ASP A 438 -18.70 10.25 -3.26
N SER A 439 -19.17 9.82 -2.07
CA SER A 439 -18.69 10.26 -0.77
C SER A 439 -17.31 9.69 -0.39
N ILE A 440 -17.01 8.43 -0.69
CA ILE A 440 -15.75 7.78 -0.27
C ILE A 440 -14.57 8.35 -1.05
N SER A 441 -14.69 8.47 -2.38
CA SER A 441 -13.65 9.09 -3.21
C SER A 441 -13.31 10.51 -2.74
N ASN A 442 -14.32 11.29 -2.36
CA ASN A 442 -14.15 12.65 -1.85
C ASN A 442 -13.57 12.69 -0.43
N LYS A 443 -14.08 11.86 0.49
CA LYS A 443 -13.60 11.73 1.88
C LYS A 443 -12.12 11.32 1.93
N LEU A 444 -11.72 10.38 1.07
CA LEU A 444 -10.35 9.88 0.94
C LEU A 444 -9.49 10.72 -0.01
N GLN A 445 -10.07 11.74 -0.63
CA GLN A 445 -9.42 12.62 -1.58
C GLN A 445 -8.70 11.86 -2.71
N ILE A 446 -9.26 10.76 -3.22
CA ILE A 446 -8.61 9.85 -4.18
C ILE A 446 -8.13 10.61 -5.43
N GLY A 447 -6.87 10.39 -5.81
CA GLY A 447 -6.24 11.02 -6.98
C GLY A 447 -5.87 12.49 -6.78
N LYS A 448 -6.01 13.03 -5.56
CA LYS A 448 -5.62 14.41 -5.25
C LYS A 448 -4.11 14.53 -5.27
N LYS A 449 -3.62 15.54 -5.99
CA LYS A 449 -2.21 15.91 -6.06
C LYS A 449 -2.09 17.44 -5.99
N ASP A 450 -1.76 17.95 -4.80
CA ASP A 450 -1.50 19.37 -4.56
C ASP A 450 -0.32 19.55 -3.58
N SER A 451 -0.01 20.80 -3.21
CA SER A 451 1.14 21.13 -2.35
C SER A 451 1.12 20.49 -0.96
N ASN A 452 -0.05 20.04 -0.48
CA ASN A 452 -0.23 19.49 0.85
C ASN A 452 -0.64 18.03 0.84
N THR A 453 -1.22 17.51 -0.24
CA THR A 453 -1.77 16.15 -0.29
C THR A 453 -1.42 15.44 -1.59
N THR A 454 -0.98 14.20 -1.47
CA THR A 454 -0.93 13.22 -2.55
C THR A 454 -1.70 11.98 -2.13
N SER A 455 -2.66 11.56 -2.92
CA SER A 455 -3.30 10.26 -2.76
C SER A 455 -3.31 9.51 -4.09
N ILE A 456 -3.11 8.20 -4.01
CA ILE A 456 -3.16 7.31 -5.16
C ILE A 456 -4.13 6.18 -4.87
N TYR A 457 -4.88 5.80 -5.89
CA TYR A 457 -5.67 4.59 -5.93
C TYR A 457 -5.26 3.83 -7.19
N GLU A 458 -4.88 2.58 -7.04
CA GLU A 458 -4.61 1.68 -8.15
C GLU A 458 -5.30 0.35 -7.87
N ALA A 459 -6.06 -0.16 -8.83
CA ALA A 459 -6.49 -1.54 -8.80
C ALA A 459 -5.95 -2.31 -10.01
N ARG A 460 -5.63 -3.58 -9.81
CA ARG A 460 -5.11 -4.49 -10.82
C ARG A 460 -5.89 -5.79 -10.81
N PHE A 461 -6.15 -6.31 -12.00
CA PHE A 461 -6.82 -7.58 -12.21
C PHE A 461 -5.86 -8.56 -12.91
N ILE A 462 -5.75 -9.79 -12.42
CA ILE A 462 -4.77 -10.80 -12.88
C ILE A 462 -5.54 -12.11 -13.16
N GLY A 463 -5.23 -12.78 -14.28
CA GLY A 463 -5.95 -13.98 -14.75
C GLY A 463 -7.15 -13.67 -15.66
N GLY A 464 -7.69 -14.67 -16.35
CA GLY A 464 -8.94 -14.55 -17.13
C GLY A 464 -8.83 -14.09 -18.59
N GLY A 465 -7.85 -14.59 -19.35
CA GLY A 465 -7.76 -14.35 -20.81
C GLY A 465 -6.72 -13.33 -21.29
N GLY A 466 -5.83 -12.87 -20.39
CA GLY A 466 -4.60 -12.19 -20.78
C GLY A 466 -4.74 -10.70 -21.09
N VAL A 467 -4.71 -9.87 -20.06
CA VAL A 467 -3.88 -8.66 -19.87
C VAL A 467 -4.28 -8.13 -18.49
N ALA A 468 -3.28 -7.82 -17.65
CA ALA A 468 -3.57 -7.13 -16.41
C ALA A 468 -4.10 -5.72 -16.73
N VAL A 469 -5.37 -5.47 -16.43
CA VAL A 469 -5.97 -4.13 -16.57
C VAL A 469 -5.72 -3.38 -15.26
N SER A 470 -5.29 -2.13 -15.35
CA SER A 470 -5.20 -1.24 -14.19
C SER A 470 -6.32 -0.20 -14.20
N SER A 471 -6.72 0.26 -13.01
CA SER A 471 -7.65 1.37 -12.85
C SER A 471 -7.12 2.34 -11.81
N ASN A 472 -7.09 3.63 -12.14
CA ASN A 472 -6.50 4.68 -11.29
C ASN A 472 -7.55 5.48 -10.50
N ASN A 473 -8.82 5.08 -10.60
CA ASN A 473 -9.90 5.63 -9.80
C ASN A 473 -11.00 4.58 -9.58
N ILE A 474 -11.84 4.86 -8.58
CA ILE A 474 -12.92 3.97 -8.15
C ILE A 474 -13.95 3.70 -9.26
N SER A 475 -14.25 4.67 -10.12
CA SER A 475 -15.27 4.50 -11.18
C SER A 475 -14.82 3.52 -12.27
N GLN A 476 -13.55 3.61 -12.70
CA GLN A 476 -12.93 2.68 -13.65
C GLN A 476 -12.78 1.28 -13.06
N PHE A 477 -12.52 1.18 -11.75
CA PHE A 477 -12.46 -0.10 -11.07
C PHE A 477 -13.75 -0.91 -11.27
N TYR A 478 -14.95 -0.30 -11.20
CA TYR A 478 -16.20 -1.04 -11.42
C TYR A 478 -16.33 -1.61 -12.81
N SER A 479 -16.09 -0.77 -13.83
CA SER A 479 -16.24 -1.20 -15.22
C SER A 479 -15.27 -2.33 -15.54
N ASN A 480 -14.02 -2.18 -15.09
CA ASN A 480 -12.96 -3.14 -15.37
C ASN A 480 -13.14 -4.43 -14.56
N CYS A 481 -13.65 -4.33 -13.32
CA CYS A 481 -13.97 -5.50 -12.51
C CYS A 481 -15.07 -6.34 -13.15
N ASP A 482 -16.15 -5.72 -13.65
CA ASP A 482 -17.24 -6.44 -14.31
C ASP A 482 -16.79 -7.12 -15.61
N GLU A 483 -15.95 -6.44 -16.38
CA GLU A 483 -15.36 -7.01 -17.59
C GLU A 483 -14.41 -8.17 -17.26
N TRP A 484 -13.55 -7.98 -16.25
CA TRP A 484 -12.63 -9.01 -15.80
C TRP A 484 -13.35 -10.26 -15.30
N VAL A 485 -14.39 -10.12 -14.46
CA VAL A 485 -15.19 -11.25 -13.95
C VAL A 485 -15.86 -12.01 -15.11
N LYS A 486 -16.39 -11.30 -16.11
CA LYS A 486 -16.97 -11.94 -17.30
C LYS A 486 -15.92 -12.75 -18.06
N ASN A 487 -14.74 -12.17 -18.29
CA ASN A 487 -13.65 -12.82 -19.01
C ASN A 487 -13.07 -14.01 -18.23
N TYR A 488 -12.89 -13.87 -16.92
CA TYR A 488 -12.41 -14.93 -16.06
C TYR A 488 -13.38 -16.13 -16.02
N ASN A 489 -14.70 -15.88 -16.03
CA ASN A 489 -15.69 -16.96 -16.08
C ASN A 489 -15.87 -17.60 -17.47
N SER A 490 -15.44 -16.93 -18.55
CA SER A 490 -15.64 -17.39 -19.93
C SER A 490 -14.41 -18.04 -20.56
N THR A 491 -13.25 -17.97 -19.91
CA THR A 491 -11.97 -18.51 -20.42
C THR A 491 -11.73 -19.94 -19.92
N GLU A 492 -11.33 -20.83 -20.83
CA GLU A 492 -10.85 -22.17 -20.47
C GLU A 492 -9.43 -22.13 -19.89
N ASP A 493 -8.65 -21.07 -20.18
CA ASP A 493 -7.27 -20.91 -19.73
C ASP A 493 -7.17 -20.18 -18.38
N LYS A 494 -7.49 -20.91 -17.32
CA LYS A 494 -7.38 -20.47 -15.92
C LYS A 494 -5.96 -20.64 -15.33
N ASN A 495 -4.97 -20.99 -16.17
CA ASN A 495 -3.62 -21.36 -15.72
C ASN A 495 -2.70 -20.13 -15.54
N THR A 496 -3.25 -18.98 -15.15
CA THR A 496 -2.43 -17.80 -14.83
C THR A 496 -1.92 -17.89 -13.40
N MET A 497 -0.60 -17.77 -13.21
CA MET A 497 -0.01 -17.69 -11.88
C MET A 497 -0.43 -16.37 -11.20
N ILE A 498 -1.09 -16.47 -10.04
CA ILE A 498 -1.61 -15.34 -9.26
C ILE A 498 -0.88 -15.10 -7.94
N GLY A 499 -0.02 -16.05 -7.56
CA GLY A 499 0.80 -15.95 -6.37
C GLY A 499 1.62 -17.21 -6.13
N LEU A 500 2.44 -17.15 -5.09
CA LEU A 500 3.31 -18.23 -4.65
C LEU A 500 2.82 -18.72 -3.28
N ASN A 501 3.05 -20.00 -2.99
CA ASN A 501 2.80 -20.54 -1.66
C ASN A 501 4.02 -20.29 -0.75
N ASP A 502 3.86 -20.48 0.57
CA ASP A 502 5.00 -20.41 1.50
C ASP A 502 6.07 -21.45 1.12
N ASN A 503 7.33 -21.02 1.09
CA ASN A 503 8.46 -21.82 0.60
C ASN A 503 8.31 -22.29 -0.86
N GLY A 504 7.52 -21.58 -1.68
CA GLY A 504 7.37 -21.90 -3.10
C GLY A 504 8.55 -21.50 -3.98
N LEU A 505 9.51 -20.77 -3.40
CA LEU A 505 10.75 -20.38 -4.05
C LEU A 505 11.93 -21.19 -3.51
N VAL A 506 12.89 -21.49 -4.38
CA VAL A 506 14.17 -22.10 -4.00
C VAL A 506 15.31 -21.22 -4.48
N PRO A 507 16.23 -20.80 -3.61
CA PRO A 507 17.35 -19.95 -4.01
C PRO A 507 18.30 -20.68 -4.94
N ILE A 508 18.76 -20.02 -6.01
CA ILE A 508 19.57 -20.71 -7.02
C ILE A 508 20.94 -21.16 -6.50
N TRP A 509 21.51 -20.45 -5.51
CA TRP A 509 22.77 -20.85 -4.89
C TRP A 509 22.66 -22.17 -4.11
N GLU A 510 21.45 -22.62 -3.77
CA GLU A 510 21.23 -23.94 -3.17
C GLU A 510 21.20 -25.07 -4.21
N LEU A 511 21.08 -24.73 -5.50
CA LEU A 511 20.97 -25.67 -6.62
C LEU A 511 22.30 -25.91 -7.34
N LEU A 512 23.31 -25.08 -7.08
CA LEU A 512 24.60 -25.18 -7.75
C LEU A 512 25.39 -26.42 -7.28
N PRO A 513 26.02 -27.18 -8.21
CA PRO A 513 26.93 -28.26 -7.88
C PRO A 513 28.13 -27.81 -7.03
N ASP A 514 28.77 -28.77 -6.34
CA ASP A 514 29.86 -28.50 -5.38
C ASP A 514 31.06 -27.77 -5.99
N GLU A 515 31.31 -27.93 -7.31
CA GLU A 515 32.37 -27.20 -8.02
C GLU A 515 32.15 -25.67 -8.05
N TYR A 516 30.92 -25.21 -7.83
CA TYR A 516 30.56 -23.80 -7.73
C TYR A 516 30.28 -23.34 -6.28
N ALA A 517 30.68 -24.11 -5.25
CA ALA A 517 30.33 -23.81 -3.86
C ALA A 517 30.79 -22.41 -3.39
N ASP A 518 32.00 -21.99 -3.77
CA ASP A 518 32.51 -20.65 -3.43
C ASP A 518 31.70 -19.56 -4.13
N LEU A 519 31.33 -19.79 -5.40
CA LEU A 519 30.49 -18.87 -6.16
C LEU A 519 29.06 -18.81 -5.59
N ALA A 520 28.50 -19.94 -5.17
CA ALA A 520 27.19 -20.00 -4.52
C ALA A 520 27.13 -19.12 -3.27
N LYS A 521 28.18 -19.17 -2.44
CA LYS A 521 28.31 -18.32 -1.27
C LYS A 521 28.37 -16.83 -1.64
N LEU A 522 29.21 -16.49 -2.63
CA LEU A 522 29.34 -15.11 -3.12
C LEU A 522 28.02 -14.58 -3.71
N MET A 523 27.28 -15.42 -4.46
CA MET A 523 25.97 -15.07 -5.01
C MET A 523 24.98 -14.71 -3.89
N LYS A 524 24.95 -15.48 -2.80
CA LYS A 524 24.10 -15.18 -1.63
C LYS A 524 24.48 -13.85 -0.98
N GLU A 525 25.77 -13.58 -0.82
CA GLU A 525 26.28 -12.33 -0.23
C GLU A 525 25.90 -11.11 -1.09
N ILE A 526 26.13 -11.16 -2.40
CA ILE A 526 25.77 -10.09 -3.35
C ILE A 526 24.26 -9.90 -3.41
N PHE A 527 23.49 -10.98 -3.47
CA PHE A 527 22.03 -10.93 -3.44
C PHE A 527 21.53 -10.17 -2.21
N THR A 528 22.03 -10.54 -1.02
CA THR A 528 21.60 -9.94 0.25
C THR A 528 21.95 -8.46 0.31
N LYS A 529 23.20 -8.10 -0.05
CA LYS A 529 23.67 -6.71 -0.13
C LYS A 529 22.82 -5.87 -1.10
N LYS A 530 22.51 -6.41 -2.29
CA LYS A 530 21.74 -5.69 -3.29
C LYS A 530 20.29 -5.50 -2.85
N LEU A 531 19.66 -6.54 -2.27
CA LEU A 531 18.29 -6.45 -1.76
C LEU A 531 18.17 -5.43 -0.63
N GLU A 532 19.15 -5.41 0.29
CA GLU A 532 19.22 -4.38 1.35
C GLU A 532 19.31 -2.96 0.76
N SER A 533 20.19 -2.75 -0.23
CA SER A 533 20.31 -1.46 -0.90
C SER A 533 19.00 -1.01 -1.55
N VAL A 534 18.27 -1.90 -2.22
CA VAL A 534 16.99 -1.58 -2.86
C VAL A 534 15.93 -1.25 -1.81
N ASN A 535 15.85 -2.03 -0.73
CA ASN A 535 14.91 -1.77 0.37
C ASN A 535 15.18 -0.42 1.03
N ASN A 536 16.44 -0.10 1.31
CA ASN A 536 16.82 1.16 1.91
C ASN A 536 16.50 2.33 0.98
N GLU A 537 16.81 2.23 -0.32
CA GLU A 537 16.47 3.29 -1.28
C GLU A 537 14.95 3.53 -1.38
N PHE A 538 14.17 2.44 -1.41
CA PHE A 538 12.71 2.52 -1.42
C PHE A 538 12.18 3.15 -0.13
N LEU A 539 12.59 2.65 1.03
CA LEU A 539 12.18 3.19 2.31
C LEU A 539 12.58 4.65 2.44
N ASP A 540 13.82 5.04 2.11
CA ASP A 540 14.29 6.42 2.18
C ASP A 540 13.48 7.40 1.29
N LYS A 541 12.84 6.94 0.20
CA LYS A 541 11.94 7.78 -0.62
C LYS A 541 10.62 8.12 0.08
N PHE A 542 10.12 7.21 0.92
CA PHE A 542 8.88 7.37 1.68
C PHE A 542 9.13 7.69 3.15
N LYS A 543 10.40 7.63 3.55
CA LYS A 543 10.86 7.89 4.89
C LYS A 543 10.45 9.29 5.26
N TYR A 544 9.78 9.30 6.37
CA TYR A 544 9.41 10.48 7.11
C TYR A 544 10.69 11.29 7.44
N GLU A 545 11.02 12.27 6.61
CA GLU A 545 11.78 13.44 7.07
C GLU A 545 10.81 14.35 7.83
N VAL A 546 10.32 13.89 8.98
CA VAL A 546 10.12 14.87 10.02
C VAL A 546 11.33 14.75 10.88
N ASP A 547 12.07 15.82 10.83
CA ASP A 547 12.86 16.29 11.93
C ASP A 547 11.93 16.52 13.14
N LEU A 548 11.28 15.47 13.65
CA LEU A 548 10.67 15.49 14.98
C LEU A 548 11.79 15.69 15.97
N THR A 549 13.02 15.26 15.65
CA THR A 549 14.23 15.62 16.38
C THR A 549 14.41 17.13 16.61
N LYS A 550 13.66 18.02 15.93
CA LYS A 550 13.56 19.44 16.30
C LYS A 550 12.45 19.79 17.29
N GLU A 551 11.32 19.06 17.33
CA GLU A 551 10.15 19.40 18.16
C GLU A 551 9.86 18.42 19.32
N PHE A 552 10.04 17.11 19.15
CA PHE A 552 9.78 16.06 20.16
C PHE A 552 10.81 14.92 20.06
N SER A 553 11.01 14.14 21.12
CA SER A 553 12.02 13.06 21.11
C SER A 553 11.59 11.79 20.36
N GLY A 554 10.45 11.84 19.65
CA GLY A 554 9.89 10.77 18.84
C GLY A 554 8.36 10.78 18.84
N GLY A 555 7.78 9.86 18.06
CA GLY A 555 6.35 9.57 17.99
C GLY A 555 5.51 10.53 17.16
N ARG A 556 4.41 10.02 16.58
CA ARG A 556 3.52 10.74 15.64
C ARG A 556 2.31 11.43 16.30
N GLY A 557 2.17 11.31 17.62
CA GLY A 557 1.02 11.83 18.34
C GLY A 557 -0.23 10.96 18.25
N THR A 558 -0.13 9.71 17.80
CA THR A 558 -1.25 8.75 17.77
C THR A 558 -1.29 7.92 19.06
N SER A 559 -2.37 7.16 19.27
CA SER A 559 -2.51 6.33 20.48
C SER A 559 -1.42 5.26 20.63
N ASN A 560 -1.00 4.66 19.51
CA ASN A 560 0.05 3.65 19.48
C ASN A 560 1.46 4.26 19.40
N ASP A 561 1.57 5.51 18.94
CA ASP A 561 2.84 6.21 18.73
C ASP A 561 2.75 7.68 19.21
N PRO A 562 2.69 7.92 20.55
CA PRO A 562 2.50 9.24 21.12
C PRO A 562 3.74 10.12 20.99
N TYR A 563 3.57 11.44 20.93
CA TYR A 563 4.69 12.38 20.98
C TYR A 563 5.49 12.21 22.29
N LEU A 564 6.78 11.93 22.17
CA LEU A 564 7.68 11.68 23.29
C LEU A 564 8.31 12.98 23.79
N ILE A 565 8.15 13.24 25.08
CA ILE A 565 8.60 14.48 25.72
C ILE A 565 9.67 14.14 26.76
N GLU A 566 10.82 14.78 26.62
CA GLU A 566 11.98 14.59 27.49
C GLU A 566 12.54 15.88 28.11
N ASN A 567 12.09 17.05 27.66
CA ASN A 567 12.56 18.35 28.15
C ASN A 567 11.47 19.45 28.14
N GLU A 568 11.77 20.59 28.77
CA GLU A 568 10.86 21.74 28.94
C GLU A 568 10.36 22.31 27.60
N TYR A 569 11.24 22.49 26.62
CA TYR A 569 10.88 23.04 25.31
C TYR A 569 9.81 22.18 24.59
N GLN A 570 9.96 20.86 24.65
CA GLN A 570 8.99 19.93 24.07
C GLN A 570 7.65 19.96 24.81
N LEU A 571 7.66 20.19 26.12
CA LEU A 571 6.44 20.35 26.91
C LEU A 571 5.68 21.64 26.51
N GLU A 572 6.38 22.73 26.21
CA GLU A 572 5.78 23.98 25.74
C GLU A 572 5.13 23.85 24.34
N LEU A 573 5.72 23.01 23.47
CA LEU A 573 5.23 22.78 22.10
C LEU A 573 3.83 22.15 22.04
N ILE A 574 3.33 21.56 23.13
CA ILE A 574 1.97 21.03 23.23
C ILE A 574 0.92 22.11 22.89
N ASN A 575 1.22 23.40 23.11
CA ASN A 575 0.34 24.50 22.71
C ASN A 575 -0.03 24.51 21.22
N ASN A 576 0.77 23.88 20.36
CA ASN A 576 0.50 23.76 18.93
C ASN A 576 -0.42 22.55 18.60
N TYR A 577 -0.69 21.67 19.57
CA TYR A 577 -1.29 20.35 19.37
C TYR A 577 -2.36 20.04 20.45
N LEU A 578 -3.34 20.92 20.60
CA LEU A 578 -4.33 20.87 21.71
C LEU A 578 -5.55 19.96 21.47
N ASN A 579 -5.62 19.22 20.36
CA ASN A 579 -6.82 18.44 19.96
C ASN A 579 -6.92 17.08 20.68
N GLN A 580 -8.14 16.50 20.70
CA GLN A 580 -8.46 15.30 21.48
C GLN A 580 -7.85 13.99 20.95
N ASP A 581 -7.45 14.00 19.67
CA ASP A 581 -6.93 12.84 18.96
C ASP A 581 -5.40 12.80 18.98
N VAL A 582 -4.75 13.71 19.73
CA VAL A 582 -3.31 13.73 19.93
C VAL A 582 -2.92 13.15 21.29
N TYR A 583 -1.86 12.35 21.29
CA TYR A 583 -1.34 11.63 22.43
C TYR A 583 0.11 12.04 22.73
N PHE A 584 0.39 12.31 24.01
CA PHE A 584 1.70 12.70 24.53
C PHE A 584 2.15 11.70 25.59
N LYS A 585 3.45 11.43 25.66
CA LYS A 585 4.06 10.56 26.66
C LYS A 585 5.36 11.15 27.18
N LEU A 586 5.48 11.30 28.50
CA LEU A 586 6.76 11.63 29.12
C LEU A 586 7.72 10.44 29.05
N ILE A 587 8.97 10.71 28.69
CA ILE A 587 10.06 9.71 28.75
C ILE A 587 11.14 10.07 29.77
N LYS A 588 11.17 11.33 30.23
CA LYS A 588 12.03 11.81 31.32
C LYS A 588 11.26 12.71 32.29
N ASP A 589 11.80 12.84 33.49
CA ASP A 589 11.36 13.85 34.44
C ASP A 589 11.75 15.25 33.91
N ILE A 590 10.87 16.22 34.10
CA ILE A 590 11.06 17.60 33.63
C ILE A 590 11.03 18.55 34.82
N LYS A 591 12.05 19.39 34.91
CA LYS A 591 12.12 20.49 35.88
C LYS A 591 12.19 21.80 35.11
N ILE A 592 11.16 22.62 35.29
CA ILE A 592 11.02 23.95 34.70
C ILE A 592 11.64 24.94 35.70
N GLU A 593 12.74 25.58 35.31
CA GLU A 593 13.46 26.52 36.19
C GLU A 593 12.85 27.93 36.16
N ASN A 594 12.25 28.30 35.03
CA ASN A 594 11.64 29.61 34.83
C ASN A 594 10.18 29.66 35.28
N ASN A 595 9.60 30.86 35.23
CA ASN A 595 8.19 31.04 35.51
C ASN A 595 7.34 30.38 34.42
N TRP A 596 6.57 29.36 34.79
CA TRP A 596 5.81 28.55 33.84
C TRP A 596 4.63 29.32 33.24
N THR A 597 4.44 29.15 31.92
CA THR A 597 3.23 29.60 31.22
C THR A 597 2.33 28.39 30.98
N PRO A 598 1.09 28.37 31.49
CA PRO A 598 0.23 27.20 31.36
C PRO A 598 -0.08 26.81 29.90
N ILE A 599 -0.16 25.51 29.63
CA ILE A 599 -0.56 24.98 28.31
C ILE A 599 -2.05 25.22 28.07
N GLY A 600 -2.41 25.76 26.91
CA GLY A 600 -3.76 26.16 26.56
C GLY A 600 -4.18 27.48 27.21
N SER A 601 -5.47 27.83 27.09
CA SER A 601 -5.99 29.11 27.57
C SER A 601 -5.81 29.31 29.08
N HIS A 602 -4.96 30.25 29.47
CA HIS A 602 -4.78 30.68 30.87
C HIS A 602 -5.53 31.98 31.22
N SER A 603 -6.21 32.61 30.24
CA SER A 603 -7.12 33.73 30.48
C SER A 603 -8.25 33.82 29.43
N TRP A 604 -9.40 34.40 29.80
CA TRP A 604 -10.56 34.64 28.91
C TRP A 604 -11.53 35.68 29.50
N GLU A 605 -12.48 36.19 28.71
CA GLU A 605 -13.42 37.23 29.15
C GLU A 605 -14.53 36.70 30.09
N LYS A 606 -15.08 37.58 30.93
CA LYS A 606 -16.21 37.27 31.83
C LYS A 606 -17.42 36.83 31.02
N GLY A 607 -18.04 35.74 31.44
CA GLY A 607 -19.22 35.18 30.78
C GLY A 607 -18.89 34.24 29.62
N GLU A 608 -17.62 34.13 29.24
CA GLU A 608 -17.16 33.20 28.20
C GLU A 608 -16.53 31.93 28.82
N ASN A 609 -16.39 30.92 27.96
CA ASN A 609 -15.59 29.73 28.23
C ASN A 609 -14.23 29.84 27.52
N PRO A 610 -13.17 29.21 28.06
CA PRO A 610 -11.86 29.17 27.41
C PRO A 610 -11.96 28.49 26.03
N GLN A 611 -11.34 29.12 25.01
CA GLN A 611 -11.43 28.64 23.62
C GLN A 611 -10.34 27.62 23.28
N ASN A 612 -9.08 27.85 23.69
CA ASN A 612 -7.94 26.98 23.38
C ASN A 612 -7.63 26.05 24.56
N CYS A 613 -8.61 25.22 24.93
CA CYS A 613 -8.41 24.21 25.97
C CYS A 613 -7.49 23.10 25.46
N PHE A 614 -6.68 22.52 26.36
CA PHE A 614 -6.09 21.21 26.08
C PHE A 614 -7.20 20.16 26.07
N THR A 615 -7.29 19.40 24.97
CA THR A 615 -8.30 18.34 24.79
C THR A 615 -7.71 16.94 24.59
N GLY A 616 -6.38 16.83 24.46
CA GLY A 616 -5.65 15.59 24.14
C GLY A 616 -5.47 14.59 25.28
N ASN A 617 -4.57 13.64 25.05
CA ASN A 617 -4.22 12.57 25.98
C ASN A 617 -2.79 12.76 26.48
N PHE A 618 -2.61 12.89 27.80
CA PHE A 618 -1.31 13.11 28.41
C PHE A 618 -0.95 11.95 29.35
N ASP A 619 -0.05 11.09 28.89
CA ASP A 619 0.53 9.99 29.64
C ASP A 619 1.80 10.47 30.36
N GLY A 620 1.71 10.60 31.69
CA GLY A 620 2.86 10.95 32.51
C GLY A 620 3.89 9.83 32.62
N ASN A 621 3.56 8.58 32.27
CA ASN A 621 4.45 7.42 32.28
C ASN A 621 5.24 7.27 33.60
N ASN A 622 4.57 7.59 34.71
CA ASN A 622 5.11 7.66 36.08
C ASN A 622 6.30 8.63 36.24
N LYS A 623 6.47 9.59 35.35
CA LYS A 623 7.47 10.66 35.41
C LYS A 623 6.96 11.86 36.20
N THR A 624 7.89 12.75 36.53
CA THR A 624 7.64 13.93 37.35
C THR A 624 7.79 15.21 36.54
N ILE A 625 6.83 16.12 36.65
CA ILE A 625 6.97 17.52 36.23
C ILE A 625 7.07 18.41 37.47
N THR A 626 8.11 19.24 37.55
CA THR A 626 8.28 20.25 38.59
C THR A 626 8.26 21.64 37.97
N TYR A 627 7.38 22.52 38.43
CA TYR A 627 7.25 23.87 37.88
C TYR A 627 6.83 24.90 38.93
N SER A 628 7.02 26.19 38.60
CA SER A 628 6.52 27.28 39.43
C SER A 628 5.83 28.36 38.61
N ILE A 629 4.77 28.94 39.16
CA ILE A 629 4.09 30.13 38.64
C ILE A 629 4.10 31.17 39.75
N THR A 630 4.67 32.32 39.46
CA THR A 630 4.72 33.49 40.30
C THR A 630 3.94 34.60 39.60
N ILE A 631 2.97 35.14 40.33
CA ILE A 631 2.04 36.15 39.84
C ILE A 631 2.47 37.48 40.45
N GLU A 632 3.06 38.37 39.64
CA GLU A 632 3.62 39.63 40.11
C GLU A 632 2.57 40.74 40.23
N GLN A 633 2.69 41.54 41.30
CA GLN A 633 1.87 42.71 41.55
C GLN A 633 2.08 43.75 40.44
N GLY A 634 1.00 44.13 39.73
CA GLY A 634 1.06 45.16 38.69
C GLY A 634 1.38 44.68 37.28
N SER A 635 1.40 43.37 37.02
CA SER A 635 1.46 42.81 35.66
C SER A 635 0.33 43.38 34.80
N SER A 636 0.60 43.62 33.51
CA SER A 636 -0.41 44.10 32.56
C SER A 636 -1.59 43.14 32.45
N GLU A 637 -1.34 41.84 32.65
CA GLU A 637 -2.36 40.79 32.67
C GLU A 637 -3.41 41.07 33.77
N LEU A 638 -3.00 41.41 34.97
CA LEU A 638 -3.93 41.59 36.09
C LEU A 638 -4.61 42.97 36.12
N LYS A 639 -4.30 43.87 35.16
CA LYS A 639 -4.93 45.20 35.03
C LYS A 639 -6.19 45.19 34.17
N VAL A 640 -6.58 44.04 33.59
CA VAL A 640 -7.74 43.96 32.71
C VAL A 640 -8.99 43.58 33.49
N LYS A 641 -9.94 44.52 33.61
CA LYS A 641 -11.24 44.29 34.26
C LYS A 641 -11.98 43.16 33.55
N LEU A 642 -12.73 42.36 34.31
CA LEU A 642 -13.65 41.33 33.79
C LEU A 642 -12.97 40.13 33.09
N LYS A 643 -11.71 39.82 33.37
CA LYS A 643 -11.08 38.58 32.88
C LYS A 643 -11.05 37.46 33.91
N ASN A 644 -11.13 36.23 33.42
CA ASN A 644 -10.85 35.02 34.18
C ASN A 644 -9.39 34.62 33.95
N TYR A 645 -8.72 34.10 34.99
CA TYR A 645 -7.34 33.60 34.95
C TYR A 645 -7.27 32.20 35.52
N SER A 646 -6.47 31.35 34.89
CA SER A 646 -6.39 29.93 35.21
C SER A 646 -4.95 29.44 35.23
N TYR A 647 -4.50 28.97 36.38
CA TYR A 647 -3.11 28.64 36.67
C TYR A 647 -2.96 27.15 36.98
N GLY A 648 -2.00 26.52 36.31
CA GLY A 648 -1.65 25.10 36.46
C GLY A 648 -0.60 24.68 35.45
N LEU A 649 -0.29 23.39 35.37
CA LEU A 649 0.47 22.85 34.25
C LEU A 649 -0.25 23.20 32.93
N PHE A 650 -1.57 22.99 32.91
CA PHE A 650 -2.49 23.43 31.88
C PHE A 650 -3.31 24.63 32.35
N GLY A 651 -3.52 25.61 31.49
CA GLY A 651 -4.39 26.75 31.75
C GLY A 651 -5.85 26.30 31.84
N ALA A 652 -6.38 25.73 30.76
CA ALA A 652 -7.73 25.20 30.71
C ALA A 652 -7.74 23.83 30.02
N VAL A 653 -8.51 22.89 30.56
CA VAL A 653 -8.60 21.51 30.07
C VAL A 653 -10.05 21.15 29.75
N LYS A 654 -10.31 20.49 28.62
CA LYS A 654 -11.66 20.09 28.21
C LYS A 654 -11.64 18.77 27.47
N ASN A 655 -12.51 17.82 27.79
CA ASN A 655 -12.58 16.52 27.09
C ASN A 655 -11.25 15.71 27.08
N ALA A 656 -10.33 16.00 28.01
CA ALA A 656 -8.99 15.43 28.01
C ALA A 656 -8.84 14.24 28.97
N LYS A 657 -7.77 13.48 28.78
CA LYS A 657 -7.33 12.42 29.71
C LYS A 657 -5.90 12.69 30.15
N ILE A 658 -5.67 12.72 31.47
CA ILE A 658 -4.34 12.95 32.06
C ILE A 658 -4.09 11.86 33.09
N TYR A 659 -3.01 11.09 32.95
CA TYR A 659 -2.80 9.93 33.80
C TYR A 659 -1.34 9.61 34.08
N ASP A 660 -1.11 8.82 35.12
CA ASP A 660 0.19 8.27 35.52
C ASP A 660 1.28 9.35 35.67
N LEU A 661 0.95 10.50 36.28
CA LEU A 661 1.82 11.67 36.37
C LEU A 661 2.11 12.08 37.81
N THR A 662 3.37 12.45 38.11
CA THR A 662 3.71 13.16 39.35
C THR A 662 3.92 14.66 39.07
N VAL A 663 3.28 15.54 39.85
CA VAL A 663 3.38 17.00 39.69
C VAL A 663 3.84 17.66 40.98
N ASN A 664 4.96 18.39 40.92
CA ASN A 664 5.42 19.27 41.99
C ASN A 664 5.22 20.73 41.57
N ALA A 665 4.17 21.38 42.08
CA ALA A 665 3.79 22.72 41.65
C ALA A 665 3.92 23.73 42.79
N THR A 666 4.54 24.88 42.49
CA THR A 666 4.45 26.07 43.34
C THR A 666 3.74 27.19 42.58
N ILE A 667 2.54 27.60 43.01
CA ILE A 667 1.80 28.70 42.40
C ILE A 667 1.59 29.76 43.47
N LYS A 668 2.07 30.99 43.29
CA LYS A 668 1.96 32.03 44.32
C LYS A 668 1.77 33.43 43.75
N THR A 669 1.04 34.28 44.47
CA THR A 669 1.12 35.73 44.30
C THR A 669 2.38 36.26 45.02
N ILE A 670 3.07 37.27 44.45
CA ILE A 670 4.15 37.96 45.16
C ILE A 670 3.54 38.95 46.14
N ASP A 671 3.49 38.59 47.42
CA ASP A 671 3.64 39.55 48.52
C ASP A 671 4.03 38.82 49.82
N TYR A 672 5.31 38.90 50.21
CA TYR A 672 5.85 38.12 51.34
C TYR A 672 6.31 38.98 52.52
N ASN A 673 6.22 40.31 52.44
CA ASN A 673 6.75 41.18 53.50
C ASN A 673 5.80 42.35 53.84
N GLN A 674 4.98 42.11 54.89
CA GLN A 674 4.40 43.08 55.82
C GLN A 674 3.04 43.73 55.47
N SER A 675 1.97 43.18 56.06
CA SER A 675 0.83 43.90 56.69
C SER A 675 -0.02 44.89 55.87
N GLN A 676 0.17 44.96 54.55
CA GLN A 676 -0.79 45.50 53.59
C GLN A 676 -0.80 44.52 52.43
N ILE A 677 -1.94 44.02 51.96
CA ILE A 677 -3.19 44.72 51.67
C ILE A 677 -3.32 45.12 50.18
N TRP A 678 -2.71 44.48 49.15
CA TRP A 678 -2.75 44.77 47.69
C TRP A 678 -4.08 45.42 47.31
N ASP A 679 -4.01 46.74 47.20
CA ASP A 679 -5.11 47.60 46.82
C ASP A 679 -5.18 47.61 45.29
N ILE A 680 -5.85 46.61 44.71
CA ILE A 680 -6.25 46.69 43.30
C ILE A 680 -7.43 47.65 43.25
N ASP A 681 -7.22 48.88 42.74
CA ASP A 681 -8.31 49.82 42.46
C ASP A 681 -9.44 49.11 41.67
N ASN A 682 -10.69 49.47 41.98
CA ASN A 682 -11.98 48.94 41.49
C ASN A 682 -12.10 48.84 39.98
N ASN A 683 -11.24 49.57 39.29
CA ASN A 683 -11.18 49.64 37.85
C ASN A 683 -10.36 48.50 37.22
N HIS A 684 -9.61 47.71 38.00
CA HIS A 684 -8.57 46.80 37.49
C HIS A 684 -8.60 45.38 38.10
N SER A 685 -9.74 44.90 38.62
CA SER A 685 -9.81 43.57 39.26
C SER A 685 -10.14 42.41 38.29
N PRO A 686 -9.43 41.25 38.35
CA PRO A 686 -9.82 40.03 37.67
C PRO A 686 -11.14 39.47 38.23
N HIS A 687 -11.96 38.85 37.37
CA HIS A 687 -13.25 38.28 37.74
C HIS A 687 -13.10 36.90 38.40
N ASN A 688 -12.58 35.87 37.73
CA ASN A 688 -12.31 34.58 38.39
C ASN A 688 -10.81 34.26 38.35
N ASN A 689 -10.25 33.83 39.47
CA ASN A 689 -8.90 33.27 39.52
C ASN A 689 -8.99 31.80 39.94
N PHE A 690 -8.47 30.91 39.10
CA PHE A 690 -8.46 29.48 39.33
C PHE A 690 -7.02 28.99 39.44
N ALA A 691 -6.71 28.16 40.43
CA ALA A 691 -5.43 27.46 40.49
C ALA A 691 -5.58 26.01 40.91
N GLY A 692 -4.86 25.15 40.20
CA GLY A 692 -4.63 23.75 40.55
C GLY A 692 -3.34 23.26 39.91
N SER A 693 -2.68 22.27 40.52
CA SER A 693 -1.39 21.80 40.01
C SER A 693 -1.49 21.14 38.63
N ILE A 694 -2.63 20.53 38.29
CA ILE A 694 -2.86 20.07 36.93
C ILE A 694 -3.45 21.21 36.10
N SER A 695 -4.54 21.82 36.56
CA SER A 695 -5.13 22.97 35.87
C SER A 695 -5.94 23.88 36.78
N GLY A 696 -6.07 25.15 36.43
CA GLY A 696 -7.01 26.03 37.12
C GLY A 696 -8.46 25.67 36.78
N TRP A 697 -8.80 25.45 35.52
CA TRP A 697 -10.17 25.21 35.05
C TRP A 697 -10.22 23.96 34.19
N ALA A 698 -11.19 23.09 34.46
CA ALA A 698 -11.41 21.88 33.67
C ALA A 698 -12.88 21.54 33.48
N SER A 699 -13.21 20.95 32.33
CA SER A 699 -14.56 20.44 32.01
C SER A 699 -14.49 19.08 31.31
N ASN A 700 -15.38 18.15 31.65
CA ASN A 700 -15.47 16.81 31.04
C ASN A 700 -14.10 16.10 30.92
N THR A 701 -13.26 16.22 31.95
CA THR A 701 -11.86 15.77 31.95
C THR A 701 -11.68 14.62 32.93
N GLU A 702 -10.88 13.62 32.55
CA GLU A 702 -10.50 12.51 33.40
C GLU A 702 -9.04 12.63 33.88
N VAL A 703 -8.83 12.54 35.19
CA VAL A 703 -7.51 12.46 35.82
C VAL A 703 -7.39 11.15 36.58
N LYS A 704 -6.32 10.38 36.34
CA LYS A 704 -6.15 9.08 36.96
C LYS A 704 -4.71 8.81 37.39
N ASN A 705 -4.50 8.16 38.54
CA ASN A 705 -3.18 7.68 38.97
C ASN A 705 -2.12 8.79 39.12
N CYS A 706 -2.52 9.99 39.54
CA CYS A 706 -1.60 11.12 39.66
C CYS A 706 -1.18 11.39 41.12
N ASN A 707 0.09 11.71 41.32
CA ASN A 707 0.63 12.17 42.61
C ASN A 707 0.94 13.67 42.53
N VAL A 708 0.38 14.48 43.43
CA VAL A 708 0.50 15.93 43.36
C VAL A 708 1.03 16.51 44.67
N ASN A 709 2.14 17.25 44.58
CA ASN A 709 2.69 18.04 45.68
C ASN A 709 2.48 19.53 45.39
N SER A 710 1.49 20.13 46.04
CA SER A 710 0.99 21.47 45.73
C SER A 710 1.37 22.48 46.80
N LYS A 711 2.09 23.54 46.41
CA LYS A 711 2.23 24.76 47.20
C LYS A 711 1.55 25.92 46.47
N ILE A 712 0.25 26.10 46.71
CA ILE A 712 -0.58 27.05 45.96
C ILE A 712 -1.10 28.14 46.90
N HIS A 713 -0.55 29.34 46.81
CA HIS A 713 -0.94 30.51 47.61
C HIS A 713 -1.45 31.62 46.70
N LEU A 714 -2.74 31.62 46.39
CA LEU A 714 -3.38 32.74 45.70
C LEU A 714 -3.94 33.71 46.72
N LEU A 715 -3.16 34.74 47.03
CA LEU A 715 -3.50 35.75 48.03
C LEU A 715 -3.76 37.08 47.32
N TYR A 716 -5.04 37.45 47.22
CA TYR A 716 -5.49 38.74 46.70
C TYR A 716 -6.10 39.57 47.83
N GLU A 717 -5.99 40.88 47.72
CA GLU A 717 -6.36 41.83 48.74
C GLU A 717 -7.38 42.82 48.17
N GLY A 718 -8.39 43.22 48.96
CA GLY A 718 -9.48 44.10 48.52
C GLY A 718 -10.90 43.53 48.70
N ASN A 719 -11.87 44.44 48.81
CA ASN A 719 -13.27 44.20 49.12
C ASN A 719 -14.18 44.61 47.94
N TRP A 720 -14.54 43.68 47.03
CA TRP A 720 -15.27 44.05 45.79
C TRP A 720 -16.27 43.00 45.33
N SER A 721 -17.38 43.43 44.72
CA SER A 721 -18.69 42.75 44.67
C SER A 721 -18.89 41.62 43.63
N GLU A 722 -17.91 41.30 42.77
CA GLU A 722 -18.06 40.36 41.64
C GLU A 722 -16.79 39.52 41.38
N GLY A 723 -16.93 38.21 41.12
CA GLY A 723 -15.80 37.27 40.95
C GLY A 723 -15.64 36.09 41.95
N TRP A 724 -14.60 35.26 41.82
CA TRP A 724 -14.27 34.18 42.77
C TRP A 724 -12.78 33.79 42.70
N THR A 725 -12.17 33.52 43.85
CA THR A 725 -10.83 32.89 43.93
C THR A 725 -10.99 31.41 44.25
N ARG A 726 -10.48 30.51 43.40
CA ARG A 726 -10.65 29.05 43.55
C ARG A 726 -9.31 28.34 43.47
N VAL A 727 -8.96 27.63 44.54
CA VAL A 727 -7.71 26.89 44.68
C VAL A 727 -8.04 25.44 45.00
N GLY A 728 -7.49 24.50 44.24
CA GLY A 728 -7.47 23.09 44.59
C GLY A 728 -6.10 22.48 44.39
N GLY A 729 -5.82 21.32 44.99
CA GLY A 729 -4.57 20.61 44.74
C GLY A 729 -4.42 20.20 43.27
N ILE A 730 -5.47 19.65 42.68
CA ILE A 730 -5.48 19.24 41.25
C ILE A 730 -6.11 20.33 40.39
N PHE A 731 -7.33 20.76 40.75
CA PHE A 731 -8.13 21.70 39.97
C PHE A 731 -8.62 22.89 40.78
N GLY A 732 -8.56 24.11 40.24
CA GLY A 732 -9.29 25.25 40.82
C GLY A 732 -10.80 25.09 40.67
N TYR A 733 -11.25 24.72 39.46
CA TYR A 733 -12.64 24.46 39.10
C TYR A 733 -12.73 23.23 38.20
N LEU A 734 -13.67 22.33 38.49
CA LEU A 734 -13.95 21.13 37.70
C LEU A 734 -15.44 20.99 37.44
N GLU A 735 -15.83 20.75 36.20
CA GLU A 735 -17.20 20.46 35.79
C GLU A 735 -17.28 19.15 35.00
N ASN A 736 -18.26 18.28 35.28
CA ASN A 736 -18.47 17.01 34.57
C ASN A 736 -17.21 16.10 34.54
N GLY A 737 -16.28 16.29 35.47
CA GLY A 737 -14.99 15.63 35.46
C GLY A 737 -14.93 14.39 36.36
N LYS A 738 -13.90 13.59 36.14
CA LYS A 738 -13.64 12.36 36.90
C LYS A 738 -12.20 12.34 37.41
N VAL A 739 -12.02 12.06 38.70
CA VAL A 739 -10.70 12.02 39.35
C VAL A 739 -10.57 10.71 40.12
N TYR A 740 -9.58 9.90 39.75
CA TYR A 740 -9.39 8.54 40.27
C TYR A 740 -7.98 8.30 40.78
N ASN A 741 -7.86 7.65 41.94
CA ASN A 741 -6.59 7.13 42.45
C ASN A 741 -5.49 8.21 42.48
N VAL A 742 -5.76 9.31 43.18
CA VAL A 742 -4.84 10.43 43.29
C VAL A 742 -4.31 10.55 44.71
N ASN A 743 -3.07 11.01 44.84
CA ASN A 743 -2.47 11.33 46.14
C ASN A 743 -2.04 12.80 46.12
N ILE A 744 -2.43 13.55 47.14
CA ILE A 744 -2.17 14.98 47.21
C ILE A 744 -1.54 15.32 48.55
N SER A 745 -0.48 16.12 48.52
CA SER A 745 0.19 16.69 49.69
C SER A 745 0.55 18.16 49.46
N GLY A 746 0.70 18.95 50.53
CA GLY A 746 1.26 20.30 50.44
C GLY A 746 0.47 21.37 51.22
N ASP A 747 0.55 22.62 50.76
CA ASP A 747 -0.01 23.80 51.45
C ASP A 747 -0.77 24.68 50.45
N LEU A 748 -2.08 24.79 50.65
CA LEU A 748 -3.03 25.48 49.79
C LEU A 748 -3.64 26.66 50.55
N LYS A 749 -3.58 27.85 49.96
CA LYS A 749 -4.13 29.08 50.53
C LYS A 749 -4.85 29.90 49.47
N ALA A 750 -6.08 30.31 49.78
CA ALA A 750 -6.87 31.21 48.95
C ALA A 750 -7.36 32.40 49.79
N MET A 751 -7.06 33.61 49.33
CA MET A 751 -7.59 34.86 49.90
C MET A 751 -8.10 35.76 48.78
N GLY A 752 -9.08 36.62 49.09
CA GLY A 752 -9.72 37.52 48.13
C GLY A 752 -11.23 37.31 48.07
N PHE A 753 -11.86 37.56 46.91
CA PHE A 753 -13.31 37.48 46.76
C PHE A 753 -13.85 36.05 46.66
N LYS A 754 -14.86 35.71 47.47
CA LYS A 754 -15.51 34.38 47.56
C LYS A 754 -14.52 33.22 47.47
N PRO A 755 -13.51 33.17 48.36
CA PRO A 755 -12.43 32.20 48.24
C PRO A 755 -12.96 30.79 48.44
N ARG A 756 -12.56 29.87 47.56
CA ARG A 756 -12.86 28.45 47.62
C ARG A 756 -11.53 27.70 47.60
N CYS A 757 -11.19 27.03 48.69
CA CYS A 757 -9.96 26.26 48.79
C CYS A 757 -10.30 24.81 49.14
N GLY A 758 -9.92 23.86 48.28
CA GLY A 758 -10.18 22.44 48.46
C GLY A 758 -8.92 21.60 48.32
N GLY A 759 -8.88 20.44 48.99
CA GLY A 759 -7.71 19.55 48.92
C GLY A 759 -7.47 19.02 47.51
N VAL A 760 -8.54 18.59 46.83
CA VAL A 760 -8.49 18.06 45.46
C VAL A 760 -8.94 19.13 44.45
N VAL A 761 -10.13 19.68 44.66
CA VAL A 761 -10.77 20.64 43.75
C VAL A 761 -11.29 21.84 44.54
N GLY A 762 -11.04 23.07 44.06
CA GLY A 762 -11.56 24.28 44.70
C GLY A 762 -13.10 24.41 44.57
N THR A 763 -13.65 24.16 43.39
CA THR A 763 -15.11 24.10 43.16
C THR A 763 -15.44 23.01 42.15
N LYS A 764 -16.44 22.17 42.44
CA LYS A 764 -16.88 21.10 41.54
C LYS A 764 -18.33 21.25 41.10
N TYR A 765 -18.66 20.75 39.91
CA TYR A 765 -20.04 20.61 39.43
C TYR A 765 -20.20 19.27 38.71
N ASN A 766 -21.12 18.42 39.17
CA ASN A 766 -21.38 17.09 38.57
C ASN A 766 -20.11 16.23 38.34
N CYS A 767 -19.27 16.08 39.36
CA CYS A 767 -17.99 15.37 39.25
C CYS A 767 -17.96 14.09 40.08
N VAL A 768 -17.19 13.11 39.62
CA VAL A 768 -16.87 11.88 40.35
C VAL A 768 -15.43 11.96 40.86
N ILE A 769 -15.23 11.74 42.16
CA ILE A 769 -13.90 11.72 42.79
C ILE A 769 -13.84 10.45 43.64
N GLU A 770 -12.96 9.52 43.30
CA GLU A 770 -12.85 8.20 43.94
C GLU A 770 -11.38 7.85 44.22
N ASN A 771 -11.13 7.19 45.36
CA ASN A 771 -9.79 6.73 45.76
C ASN A 771 -8.74 7.87 45.89
N ASP A 772 -9.12 9.01 46.47
CA ASP A 772 -8.22 10.14 46.72
C ASP A 772 -7.54 10.03 48.11
N ASN A 773 -6.31 9.52 48.14
CA ASN A 773 -5.50 9.50 49.36
C ASN A 773 -4.89 10.89 49.61
N THR A 774 -5.67 11.83 50.16
CA THR A 774 -5.17 13.16 50.57
C THR A 774 -4.29 13.05 51.83
N LYS A 775 -2.97 13.04 51.66
CA LYS A 775 -1.99 12.96 52.76
C LYS A 775 -1.44 14.35 53.08
N LEU A 776 -1.67 14.84 54.30
CA LEU A 776 -1.03 16.05 54.85
C LEU A 776 -1.16 17.29 53.93
N VAL A 777 -2.40 17.71 53.64
CA VAL A 777 -2.65 19.00 52.95
C VAL A 777 -3.13 20.03 53.98
N ASN A 778 -2.41 21.13 54.13
CA ASN A 778 -2.87 22.28 54.90
C ASN A 778 -3.70 23.19 53.97
N VAL A 779 -4.93 23.52 54.35
CA VAL A 779 -5.88 24.27 53.51
C VAL A 779 -6.41 25.48 54.29
N ILE A 780 -6.18 26.70 53.80
CA ILE A 780 -6.60 27.95 54.44
C ILE A 780 -7.40 28.84 53.48
N ALA A 781 -8.56 29.33 53.92
CA ALA A 781 -9.36 30.33 53.20
C ALA A 781 -9.89 31.43 54.16
N GLN A 782 -9.79 32.71 53.77
CA GLN A 782 -10.16 33.89 54.59
C GLN A 782 -10.69 34.99 53.64
N GLU A 783 -11.87 35.64 53.75
CA GLU A 783 -12.97 35.74 54.74
C GLU A 783 -14.35 35.65 54.02
N GLY A 784 -15.38 35.10 54.69
CA GLY A 784 -16.75 34.88 54.15
C GLY A 784 -17.18 33.40 53.98
N ALA A 785 -17.18 32.65 55.09
CA ALA A 785 -17.32 31.18 55.24
C ALA A 785 -18.19 30.38 54.24
N GLY A 786 -17.66 29.19 53.89
CA GLY A 786 -18.27 28.07 53.16
C GLY A 786 -17.67 27.94 51.76
N TRP A 787 -17.14 26.82 51.26
CA TRP A 787 -17.51 25.42 51.46
C TRP A 787 -16.25 24.56 51.28
N LEU A 788 -15.96 23.69 52.25
CA LEU A 788 -14.85 22.74 52.24
C LEU A 788 -15.21 21.48 51.43
N PHE A 789 -14.29 21.06 50.56
CA PHE A 789 -13.87 19.65 50.53
C PHE A 789 -12.35 19.61 50.61
N GLY A 790 -11.86 19.29 51.80
CA GLY A 790 -10.44 19.16 52.14
C GLY A 790 -10.33 18.93 53.64
N ASN A 791 -10.71 17.72 54.07
CA ASN A 791 -10.74 17.21 55.45
C ASN A 791 -10.81 18.27 56.56
N ALA A 792 -12.04 18.56 56.98
CA ALA A 792 -12.29 19.34 58.16
C ALA A 792 -11.85 18.57 59.42
N LYS A 793 -11.19 19.27 60.35
CA LYS A 793 -11.26 18.90 61.78
C LYS A 793 -12.62 19.24 62.41
N TYR A 794 -13.57 19.83 61.66
CA TYR A 794 -14.96 20.07 62.05
C TYR A 794 -15.86 20.18 60.80
N GLY A 795 -16.60 19.12 60.45
CA GLY A 795 -17.49 19.11 59.28
C GLY A 795 -18.96 19.09 59.65
N SER A 796 -19.73 20.07 59.18
CA SER A 796 -21.19 19.98 59.05
C SER A 796 -21.69 20.59 57.73
N GLN A 797 -22.39 19.74 56.97
CA GLN A 797 -23.50 19.99 56.04
C GLN A 797 -23.33 20.96 54.85
N TYR A 798 -23.22 20.41 53.64
CA TYR A 798 -24.29 20.29 52.61
C TYR A 798 -23.65 19.89 51.26
N GLY A 799 -24.30 19.00 50.50
CA GLY A 799 -23.94 18.63 49.12
C GLY A 799 -23.72 17.13 48.89
N ASP A 800 -24.84 16.44 48.63
CA ASP A 800 -25.07 15.09 48.10
C ASP A 800 -24.02 13.97 48.28
N GLU A 801 -24.53 12.91 48.91
CA GLU A 801 -23.96 11.60 49.17
C GLU A 801 -23.46 10.91 47.88
N GLY A 802 -22.18 11.05 47.59
CA GLY A 802 -21.43 10.05 46.82
C GLY A 802 -20.81 9.06 47.81
N LYS A 803 -21.36 7.84 47.90
CA LYS A 803 -20.89 6.77 48.78
C LYS A 803 -19.42 6.41 48.47
N ALA A 804 -18.64 6.23 49.52
CA ALA A 804 -17.33 5.58 49.50
C ALA A 804 -17.44 4.08 49.19
#